data_AF-A0A2H1X0K7-F1
#
_entry.id   AF-A0A2H1X0K7-F1
#
_cell.length_a   1.000
_cell.length_b   1.000
_cell.length_c   1.000
_cell.angle_alpha   90.00
_cell.angle_beta   90.00
_cell.angle_gamma   90.00
#
_symmetry.space_group_name_H-M   'P 1'
#
loop_
_entity.id
_entity.type
_entity.pdbx_description
1 polymer ?
#
loop_
_entity_poly.entity_id
_entity_poly.type
_entity_poly.pdbx_seq_one_letter_code
_entity_poly.pdbx_strand_id
1 'polypeptide(L)'
;MPYPGHSAHVCCECECVYRPVCASDGNTYSNECSVKCISKHRVENGFPPIHVVSQGPCPRTPCKCPLGGKPLCASDGHTYGNECLFDCENRRRHLMGLDPIRVQYPGPCKLTYCICPNIAIPVCGTDGKSYKNICYLQCISRYNQANGKPCIEVKHEGPCEQDNCVCPLNIDPVCASDGKTYNNLCQFHCENRRRNQLGLPCLTIQYKGRCMDCTCPRIYQPVCASNGQTFANLCLFTCENKRRKLQNRPCLTIASQGVCPCLCTLQYQPVCGTDGRTYGNSCQHRCENKRRSDLGLPLIGIAHPGRCECDCTCCTRRFAPVCGSDGRSYWNICWFRCNRDCNSDIGYPLYVLHYGPFTVQCIICDMGDDNPIESTKELDYTVLAGEAEIHKGDILNFLNQSHVREQYKTLYNNLLSKLMGGLVADTTMVMLLAVEVTPAEPVVPGSTRRIVSGRNTSIAAVPWQVSLRERTYPICGGSVVTGIWLLTAAHCLLRARASELSVRLGSSWKTHGGEMYDVKECYVHPRYVSKTKTNDIGLVRLYSPLRFSSRVLPIRLVAREARLPANEPAIVSGWGKLKEGGPSATYLQSSTIKTIAMKLCRRSGLDRKAIDPASMFCAGSFSQASPDACQGDSGGPIVYEGVLIGVVSWGLGCARGNFPGVYTRLSYPLIYDWVHGHITKKIENNTV
;
A
#
# COMPACT_ATOMS: atom_id res chain seq x y z
N MET A 1 58.99 23.63 21.34
CA MET A 1 58.26 22.62 22.15
C MET A 1 58.62 21.23 21.61
N PRO A 2 58.91 20.23 22.45
CA PRO A 2 59.44 18.92 22.05
C PRO A 2 58.36 17.85 21.76
N TYR A 3 58.73 16.91 20.85
CA TYR A 3 58.39 15.49 20.56
C TYR A 3 57.22 14.74 21.26
N PRO A 4 56.62 13.70 20.62
CA PRO A 4 57.14 12.31 20.73
C PRO A 4 57.00 11.40 19.48
N GLY A 5 57.94 10.47 19.31
CA GLY A 5 57.86 9.40 18.30
C GLY A 5 59.15 8.60 18.05
N HIS A 6 59.95 8.33 19.08
CA HIS A 6 61.03 7.33 19.03
C HIS A 6 60.50 5.95 19.46
N SER A 7 61.01 4.89 18.82
CA SER A 7 60.83 3.50 19.24
C SER A 7 61.19 3.32 20.71
N ALA A 8 60.45 2.48 21.42
CA ALA A 8 60.77 2.06 22.78
C ALA A 8 62.21 1.54 22.83
N HIS A 9 63.13 2.33 23.39
CA HIS A 9 64.44 1.85 23.77
C HIS A 9 64.23 0.91 24.95
N VAL A 10 64.60 -0.36 24.79
CA VAL A 10 64.69 -1.29 25.92
C VAL A 10 65.81 -0.76 26.82
N CYS A 11 65.43 -0.12 27.93
CA CYS A 11 66.37 0.37 28.92
C CYS A 11 66.93 -0.81 29.70
N CYS A 12 68.08 -1.29 29.29
CA CYS A 12 68.83 -2.29 30.05
C CYS A 12 69.59 -1.59 31.18
N GLU A 13 69.27 -1.91 32.43
CA GLU A 13 70.02 -1.49 33.62
C GLU A 13 71.36 -2.25 33.67
N CYS A 14 72.28 -1.88 32.79
CA CYS A 14 73.63 -2.42 32.73
C CYS A 14 74.64 -1.33 33.11
N GLU A 15 75.72 -1.71 33.77
CA GLU A 15 76.85 -0.81 34.00
C GLU A 15 77.34 -0.25 32.65
N CYS A 16 77.60 1.05 32.60
CA CYS A 16 78.08 1.76 31.41
C CYS A 16 79.57 1.49 31.12
N VAL A 17 80.00 0.24 31.27
CA VAL A 17 81.36 -0.21 30.99
C VAL A 17 81.39 -0.81 29.59
N TYR A 18 82.11 -0.16 28.67
CA TYR A 18 82.24 -0.61 27.28
C TYR A 18 83.31 -1.70 27.16
N ARG A 19 82.85 -2.95 27.07
CA ARG A 19 83.64 -4.16 26.80
C ARG A 19 82.92 -4.95 25.71
N PRO A 20 83.12 -4.58 24.44
CA PRO A 20 82.24 -5.02 23.38
C PRO A 20 82.29 -6.54 23.20
N VAL A 21 81.15 -7.13 22.86
CA VAL A 21 81.01 -8.56 22.60
C VAL A 21 80.26 -8.78 21.30
N CYS A 22 80.64 -9.80 20.55
CA CYS A 22 79.91 -10.24 19.38
C CYS A 22 78.84 -11.25 19.81
N ALA A 23 77.58 -11.02 19.46
CA ALA A 23 76.50 -11.96 19.78
C ALA A 23 76.14 -12.86 18.59
N SER A 24 75.35 -13.89 18.87
CA SER A 24 74.93 -14.93 17.92
C SER A 24 74.05 -14.41 16.77
N ASP A 25 73.59 -13.17 16.86
CA ASP A 25 72.89 -12.46 15.78
C ASP A 25 73.84 -11.68 14.85
N GLY A 26 75.16 -11.76 15.07
CA GLY A 26 76.19 -11.08 14.29
C GLY A 26 76.37 -9.61 14.63
N ASN A 27 75.70 -9.10 15.68
CA ASN A 27 75.85 -7.71 16.13
C ASN A 27 76.85 -7.57 17.28
N THR A 28 77.53 -6.42 17.32
CA THR A 28 78.39 -6.05 18.45
C THR A 28 77.59 -5.29 19.49
N TYR A 29 77.58 -5.79 20.73
CA TYR A 29 76.95 -5.13 21.86
C TYR A 29 78.01 -4.51 22.77
N SER A 30 77.64 -3.47 23.50
CA SER A 30 78.54 -2.69 24.37
C SER A 30 79.17 -3.53 25.48
N ASN A 31 78.46 -4.52 26.00
CA ASN A 31 78.94 -5.50 26.97
C ASN A 31 78.02 -6.72 27.03
N GLU A 32 78.45 -7.78 27.73
CA GLU A 32 77.69 -9.01 27.90
C GLU A 32 76.34 -8.80 28.61
N CYS A 33 76.26 -7.86 29.55
CA CYS A 33 75.01 -7.51 30.23
C CYS A 33 73.95 -7.05 29.22
N SER A 34 74.34 -6.23 28.24
CA SER A 34 73.45 -5.73 27.20
C SER A 34 72.87 -6.87 26.36
N VAL A 35 73.67 -7.90 26.05
CA VAL A 35 73.20 -9.09 25.32
C VAL A 35 72.18 -9.87 26.16
N LYS A 36 72.45 -10.09 27.45
CA LYS A 36 71.53 -10.83 28.34
C LYS A 36 70.19 -10.13 28.52
N CYS A 37 70.20 -8.81 28.72
CA CYS A 37 68.98 -8.01 28.84
C CYS A 37 68.14 -8.06 27.56
N ILE A 38 68.76 -7.82 26.41
CA ILE A 38 68.06 -7.85 25.12
C ILE A 38 67.55 -9.27 24.81
N SER A 39 68.33 -10.30 25.16
CA SER A 39 67.92 -11.71 25.03
C SER A 39 66.68 -12.03 25.87
N LYS A 40 66.60 -11.52 27.11
CA LYS A 40 65.41 -11.69 27.97
C LYS A 40 64.17 -11.00 27.39
N HIS A 41 64.30 -9.76 26.94
CA HIS A 41 63.19 -9.04 26.30
C HIS A 41 62.73 -9.72 25.01
N ARG A 42 63.65 -10.34 24.24
CA ARG A 42 63.30 -11.16 23.07
C ARG A 42 62.45 -12.36 23.46
N VAL A 43 62.82 -13.09 24.51
CA VAL A 43 62.04 -14.25 24.99
C VAL A 43 60.66 -13.83 25.49
N GLU A 44 60.56 -12.73 26.24
CA GLU A 44 59.27 -12.19 26.71
C GLU A 44 58.33 -11.80 25.57
N ASN A 45 58.88 -11.46 24.40
CA ASN A 45 58.14 -11.14 23.19
C ASN A 45 58.07 -12.32 22.18
N GLY A 46 58.36 -13.55 22.63
CA GLY A 46 58.19 -14.77 21.82
C GLY A 46 59.29 -15.05 20.79
N PHE A 47 60.45 -14.41 20.88
CA PHE A 47 61.61 -14.64 20.00
C PHE A 47 62.69 -15.53 20.65
N PRO A 48 63.52 -16.25 19.86
CA PRO A 48 64.64 -17.02 20.38
C PRO A 48 65.68 -16.16 21.12
N PRO A 49 66.33 -16.68 22.18
CA PRO A 49 67.38 -15.98 22.90
C PRO A 49 68.66 -15.84 22.06
N ILE A 50 69.39 -14.75 22.29
CA ILE A 50 70.74 -14.53 21.74
C ILE A 50 71.80 -14.67 22.84
N HIS A 51 73.00 -15.10 22.45
CA HIS A 51 74.13 -15.32 23.37
C HIS A 51 75.44 -14.74 22.80
N VAL A 52 76.44 -14.53 23.66
CA VAL A 52 77.75 -14.05 23.24
C VAL A 52 78.50 -15.16 22.51
N VAL A 53 79.01 -14.85 21.31
CA VAL A 53 79.84 -15.73 20.47
C VAL A 53 81.32 -15.49 20.70
N SER A 54 81.75 -14.23 20.83
CA SER A 54 83.15 -13.91 21.11
C SER A 54 83.30 -12.58 21.86
N GLN A 55 84.41 -12.47 22.60
CA GLN A 55 84.82 -11.21 23.23
C GLN A 55 85.44 -10.28 22.19
N GLY A 56 85.11 -8.99 22.26
CA GLY A 56 85.47 -7.99 21.25
C GLY A 56 84.36 -7.73 20.22
N PRO A 57 84.52 -6.71 19.36
CA PRO A 57 83.59 -6.44 18.27
C PRO A 57 83.54 -7.60 17.29
N CYS A 58 82.38 -7.84 16.66
CA CYS A 58 82.28 -8.80 15.58
C CYS A 58 83.32 -8.48 14.48
N PRO A 59 84.05 -9.47 13.95
CA PRO A 59 85.12 -9.23 12.98
C PRO A 59 84.59 -8.46 11.77
N ARG A 60 85.11 -7.25 11.54
CA ARG A 60 84.95 -6.53 10.28
C ARG A 60 86.19 -6.80 9.44
N THR A 61 86.08 -7.59 8.38
CA THR A 61 87.15 -7.72 7.40
C THR A 61 87.27 -6.40 6.61
N PRO A 62 88.41 -5.69 6.63
CA PRO A 62 88.55 -4.46 5.87
C PRO A 62 89.03 -4.79 4.45
N CYS A 63 88.11 -4.80 3.48
CA CYS A 63 88.50 -4.87 2.08
C CYS A 63 88.77 -3.47 1.54
N LYS A 64 89.94 -3.27 0.93
CA LYS A 64 90.26 -2.06 0.17
C LYS A 64 89.85 -2.27 -1.28
N CYS A 65 88.66 -1.81 -1.64
CA CYS A 65 88.18 -1.82 -3.02
C CYS A 65 88.25 -0.43 -3.65
N PRO A 66 88.58 -0.32 -4.95
CA PRO A 66 88.57 0.96 -5.66
C PRO A 66 87.16 1.57 -5.69
N LEU A 67 87.09 2.90 -5.64
CA LEU A 67 85.83 3.65 -5.78
C LEU A 67 85.42 3.65 -7.25
N GLY A 68 84.35 2.92 -7.58
CA GLY A 68 83.81 2.78 -8.93
C GLY A 68 84.06 1.42 -9.58
N GLY A 69 83.17 1.02 -10.50
CA GLY A 69 83.20 -0.24 -11.24
C GLY A 69 81.84 -0.59 -11.82
N LYS A 70 81.74 -1.72 -12.54
CA LYS A 70 80.46 -2.21 -13.05
C LYS A 70 79.71 -2.90 -11.90
N PRO A 71 78.51 -2.42 -11.51
CA PRO A 71 77.75 -3.07 -10.45
C PRO A 71 77.32 -4.47 -10.90
N LEU A 72 77.15 -5.38 -9.94
CA LEU A 72 76.64 -6.73 -10.18
C LEU A 72 75.59 -7.11 -9.14
N CYS A 73 74.69 -8.02 -9.52
CA CYS A 73 73.70 -8.59 -8.63
C CYS A 73 74.14 -9.96 -8.15
N ALA A 74 74.16 -10.16 -6.84
CA ALA A 74 74.49 -11.44 -6.22
C ALA A 74 73.23 -12.25 -5.86
N SER A 75 73.41 -13.53 -5.58
CA SER A 75 72.35 -14.48 -5.23
C SER A 75 71.64 -14.17 -3.92
N ASP A 76 72.19 -13.29 -3.09
CA ASP A 76 71.58 -12.74 -1.87
C ASP A 76 70.70 -11.51 -2.12
N GLY A 77 70.55 -11.11 -3.39
CA GLY A 77 69.75 -9.95 -3.80
C GLY A 77 70.42 -8.59 -3.53
N HIS A 78 71.68 -8.56 -3.09
CA HIS A 78 72.42 -7.31 -2.90
C HIS A 78 73.14 -6.88 -4.16
N THR A 79 73.06 -5.57 -4.45
CA THR A 79 73.88 -4.94 -5.50
C THR A 79 75.23 -4.60 -4.94
N TYR A 80 76.28 -5.21 -5.49
CA TYR A 80 77.65 -4.84 -5.18
C TYR A 80 78.12 -3.82 -6.22
N GLY A 81 78.65 -2.68 -5.75
CA GLY A 81 79.06 -1.57 -6.62
C GLY A 81 80.18 -1.91 -7.59
N ASN A 82 80.93 -2.97 -7.30
CA ASN A 82 81.89 -3.62 -8.19
C ASN A 82 82.16 -5.05 -7.71
N GLU A 83 82.85 -5.82 -8.55
CA GLU A 83 83.22 -7.22 -8.28
C GLU A 83 84.10 -7.38 -7.02
N CYS A 84 85.00 -6.42 -6.76
CA CYS A 84 85.83 -6.42 -5.57
C CYS A 84 85.00 -6.42 -4.27
N LEU A 85 83.94 -5.61 -4.22
CA LEU A 85 83.05 -5.55 -3.05
C LEU A 85 82.26 -6.86 -2.86
N PHE A 86 81.90 -7.54 -3.94
CA PHE A 86 81.24 -8.85 -3.89
C PHE A 86 82.21 -9.94 -3.36
N ASP A 87 83.43 -9.98 -3.89
CA ASP A 87 84.45 -10.94 -3.44
C ASP A 87 84.89 -10.69 -2.00
N CYS A 88 84.87 -9.42 -1.58
CA CYS A 88 85.11 -9.06 -0.19
C CYS A 88 84.10 -9.73 0.75
N GLU A 89 82.81 -9.65 0.41
CA GLU A 89 81.76 -10.23 1.23
C GLU A 89 81.86 -11.76 1.26
N ASN A 90 82.17 -12.40 0.13
CA ASN A 90 82.43 -13.84 0.10
C ASN A 90 83.61 -14.26 0.99
N ARG A 91 84.67 -13.44 1.07
CA ARG A 91 85.79 -13.66 1.98
C ARG A 91 85.38 -13.55 3.45
N ARG A 92 84.52 -12.57 3.78
CA ARG A 92 83.95 -12.42 5.12
C ARG A 92 83.07 -13.62 5.49
N ARG A 93 82.21 -14.06 4.58
CA ARG A 93 81.32 -15.22 4.76
C ARG A 93 82.12 -16.50 5.04
N HIS A 94 83.20 -16.72 4.30
CA HIS A 94 84.11 -17.85 4.55
C HIS A 94 84.74 -17.81 5.95
N LEU A 95 85.20 -16.64 6.42
CA LEU A 95 85.75 -16.49 7.78
C LEU A 95 84.71 -16.72 8.89
N MET A 96 83.43 -16.58 8.57
CA MET A 96 82.31 -16.84 9.48
C MET A 96 81.70 -18.24 9.29
N GLY A 97 82.29 -19.10 8.45
CA GLY A 97 81.78 -20.45 8.17
C GLY A 97 80.46 -20.48 7.39
N LEU A 98 80.13 -19.40 6.67
CA LEU A 98 78.91 -19.28 5.86
C LEU A 98 79.18 -19.62 4.39
N ASP A 99 78.19 -20.22 3.72
CA ASP A 99 78.27 -20.56 2.31
C ASP A 99 78.48 -19.31 1.42
N PRO A 100 79.32 -19.41 0.36
CA PRO A 100 79.58 -18.29 -0.54
C PRO A 100 78.35 -17.97 -1.40
N ILE A 101 78.11 -16.67 -1.62
CA ILE A 101 77.10 -16.14 -2.54
C ILE A 101 77.67 -16.10 -3.97
N ARG A 102 76.82 -16.20 -4.98
CA ARG A 102 77.21 -16.26 -6.41
C ARG A 102 76.72 -15.03 -7.16
N VAL A 103 77.41 -14.64 -8.23
CA VAL A 103 76.90 -13.61 -9.15
C VAL A 103 75.70 -14.18 -9.91
N GLN A 104 74.57 -13.46 -9.88
CA GLN A 104 73.36 -13.87 -10.60
C GLN A 104 73.31 -13.26 -12.00
N TYR A 105 73.62 -11.96 -12.14
CA TYR A 105 73.77 -11.29 -13.43
C TYR A 105 74.54 -9.95 -13.29
N PRO A 106 75.21 -9.49 -14.36
CA PRO A 106 75.87 -8.19 -14.39
C PRO A 106 74.85 -7.03 -14.40
N GLY A 107 75.17 -5.92 -13.73
CA GLY A 107 74.28 -4.79 -13.48
C GLY A 107 73.76 -4.74 -12.04
N PRO A 108 73.20 -3.61 -11.59
CA PRO A 108 72.62 -3.54 -10.26
C PRO A 108 71.48 -4.56 -10.15
N CYS A 109 71.32 -5.18 -8.97
CA CYS A 109 70.12 -5.96 -8.71
C CYS A 109 68.92 -5.08 -9.01
N LYS A 110 68.00 -5.64 -9.79
CA LYS A 110 66.75 -4.97 -10.09
C LYS A 110 66.01 -4.85 -8.76
N LEU A 111 66.04 -3.64 -8.19
CA LEU A 111 65.80 -3.36 -6.78
C LEU A 111 64.54 -4.06 -6.23
N THR A 112 64.74 -4.76 -5.12
CA THR A 112 63.72 -5.28 -4.22
C THR A 112 63.18 -4.22 -3.24
N TYR A 113 63.65 -2.97 -3.30
CA TYR A 113 63.14 -1.88 -2.45
C TYR A 113 63.00 -0.56 -3.22
N CYS A 114 61.80 0.00 -3.24
CA CYS A 114 61.49 1.22 -3.96
C CYS A 114 61.93 2.47 -3.19
N ILE A 115 62.87 3.25 -3.76
CA ILE A 115 63.20 4.59 -3.27
C ILE A 115 62.14 5.54 -3.79
N CYS A 116 61.14 5.83 -2.97
CA CYS A 116 60.05 6.74 -3.30
C CYS A 116 59.83 7.72 -2.14
N PRO A 117 59.34 8.95 -2.42
CA PRO A 117 58.96 9.88 -1.37
C PRO A 117 57.98 9.22 -0.40
N ASN A 118 58.13 9.51 0.90
CA ASN A 118 57.21 9.06 1.94
C ASN A 118 55.90 9.88 1.93
N ILE A 119 55.31 10.06 0.75
CA ILE A 119 54.07 10.80 0.51
C ILE A 119 52.95 9.77 0.32
N ALA A 120 51.91 9.81 1.14
CA ALA A 120 50.82 8.84 1.13
C ALA A 120 49.63 9.32 0.28
N ILE A 121 49.76 9.22 -1.04
CA ILE A 121 48.67 9.48 -2.01
C ILE A 121 48.41 8.16 -2.74
N PRO A 122 47.62 7.25 -2.16
CA PRO A 122 47.55 5.86 -2.61
C PRO A 122 46.96 5.69 -4.01
N VAL A 123 47.42 4.68 -4.74
CA VAL A 123 46.89 4.28 -6.05
C VAL A 123 46.62 2.77 -6.10
N CYS A 124 45.66 2.37 -6.93
CA CYS A 124 45.26 0.98 -7.08
C CYS A 124 45.88 0.41 -8.35
N GLY A 125 46.66 -0.66 -8.23
CA GLY A 125 47.22 -1.38 -9.37
C GLY A 125 46.19 -2.23 -10.11
N THR A 126 46.42 -2.49 -11.41
CA THR A 126 45.68 -3.50 -12.19
C THR A 126 45.83 -4.91 -11.62
N ASP A 127 46.83 -5.14 -10.76
CA ASP A 127 47.04 -6.37 -9.99
C ASP A 127 46.17 -6.47 -8.73
N GLY A 128 45.35 -5.45 -8.45
CA GLY A 128 44.48 -5.41 -7.28
C GLY A 128 45.19 -5.05 -5.97
N LYS A 129 46.44 -4.55 -6.00
CA LYS A 129 47.17 -4.10 -4.80
C LYS A 129 47.25 -2.58 -4.64
N SER A 130 47.16 -2.14 -3.39
CA SER A 130 47.33 -0.71 -3.02
C SER A 130 48.80 -0.35 -2.94
N TYR A 131 49.18 0.74 -3.59
CA TYR A 131 50.53 1.31 -3.48
C TYR A 131 50.45 2.66 -2.77
N LYS A 132 51.43 2.94 -1.90
CA LYS A 132 51.50 4.15 -1.07
C LYS A 132 51.45 5.44 -1.88
N ASN A 133 52.02 5.42 -3.08
CA ASN A 133 51.87 6.42 -4.12
C ASN A 133 52.24 5.82 -5.48
N ILE A 134 52.03 6.60 -6.54
CA ILE A 134 52.32 6.19 -7.92
C ILE A 134 53.79 5.79 -8.13
N CYS A 135 54.74 6.39 -7.41
CA CYS A 135 56.16 5.99 -7.50
C CYS A 135 56.36 4.55 -7.02
N TYR A 136 55.73 4.16 -5.91
CA TYR A 136 55.81 2.77 -5.43
C TYR A 136 55.18 1.78 -6.41
N LEU A 137 54.05 2.12 -7.04
CA LEU A 137 53.43 1.29 -8.09
C LEU A 137 54.36 1.14 -9.30
N GLN A 138 54.87 2.25 -9.83
CA GLN A 138 55.74 2.26 -11.00
C GLN A 138 57.05 1.50 -10.75
N CYS A 139 57.60 1.60 -9.53
CA CYS A 139 58.79 0.86 -9.14
C CYS A 139 58.55 -0.67 -9.17
N ILE A 140 57.45 -1.14 -8.57
CA ILE A 140 57.10 -2.57 -8.59
C ILE A 140 56.70 -3.04 -9.99
N SER A 141 56.07 -2.18 -10.79
CA SER A 141 55.74 -2.46 -12.20
C SER A 141 57.01 -2.66 -13.05
N ARG A 142 58.03 -1.81 -12.86
CA ARG A 142 59.34 -1.96 -13.50
C ARG A 142 60.04 -3.24 -13.06
N TYR A 143 59.95 -3.59 -11.77
CA TYR A 143 60.48 -4.85 -11.25
C TYR A 143 59.78 -6.06 -11.90
N ASN A 144 58.45 -6.02 -12.09
CA ASN A 144 57.72 -7.09 -12.78
C ASN A 144 58.16 -7.23 -14.25
N GLN A 145 58.22 -6.12 -14.98
CA GLN A 145 58.67 -6.09 -16.38
C GLN A 145 60.08 -6.69 -16.52
N ALA A 146 60.96 -6.34 -15.60
CA ALA A 146 62.32 -6.82 -15.49
C ALA A 146 62.47 -8.34 -15.24
N ASN A 147 61.43 -8.97 -14.69
CA ASN A 147 61.38 -10.38 -14.33
C ASN A 147 60.34 -11.16 -15.17
N GLY A 148 59.96 -10.62 -16.33
CA GLY A 148 59.03 -11.28 -17.27
C GLY A 148 57.59 -11.41 -16.76
N LYS A 149 57.19 -10.62 -15.76
CA LYS A 149 55.81 -10.57 -15.24
C LYS A 149 55.02 -9.42 -15.89
N PRO A 150 53.68 -9.51 -15.95
CA PRO A 150 52.84 -8.43 -16.46
C PRO A 150 53.09 -7.10 -15.71
N CYS A 151 53.09 -6.01 -16.48
CA CYS A 151 53.19 -4.67 -15.94
C CYS A 151 51.93 -4.33 -15.14
N ILE A 152 52.10 -3.58 -14.07
CA ILE A 152 51.03 -3.10 -13.21
C ILE A 152 50.78 -1.64 -13.58
N GLU A 153 49.55 -1.32 -13.93
CA GLU A 153 49.11 0.03 -14.28
C GLU A 153 48.18 0.58 -13.20
N VAL A 154 47.97 1.90 -13.17
CA VAL A 154 46.98 2.50 -12.26
C VAL A 154 45.59 2.13 -12.78
N LYS A 155 44.90 1.25 -12.06
CA LYS A 155 43.50 0.91 -12.30
C LYS A 155 42.59 2.10 -11.98
N HIS A 156 42.84 2.76 -10.85
CA HIS A 156 42.24 4.03 -10.46
C HIS A 156 43.07 4.69 -9.35
N GLU A 157 42.87 5.99 -9.14
CA GLU A 157 43.43 6.72 -7.99
C GLU A 157 42.76 6.25 -6.68
N GLY A 158 43.51 6.17 -5.58
CA GLY A 158 43.08 5.56 -4.31
C GLY A 158 43.50 4.09 -4.13
N PRO A 159 43.48 3.52 -2.92
CA PRO A 159 43.94 2.15 -2.62
C PRO A 159 43.00 1.06 -3.20
N CYS A 160 43.55 -0.09 -3.61
CA CYS A 160 42.78 -1.31 -3.95
C CYS A 160 42.13 -1.99 -2.73
N GLU A 161 41.17 -2.87 -2.99
CA GLU A 161 40.30 -3.48 -1.98
C GLU A 161 40.80 -4.87 -1.53
N GLN A 162 41.78 -4.94 -0.61
CA GLN A 162 41.88 -5.99 0.43
C GLN A 162 42.82 -5.66 1.63
N ASP A 163 42.21 -5.57 2.82
CA ASP A 163 42.68 -5.76 4.22
C ASP A 163 43.72 -4.83 4.89
N ASN A 164 43.24 -3.70 5.43
CA ASN A 164 43.20 -3.38 6.87
C ASN A 164 42.90 -1.88 7.02
N CYS A 165 41.72 -1.56 7.53
CA CYS A 165 41.25 -0.20 7.58
C CYS A 165 41.78 0.56 8.78
N VAL A 166 42.97 1.13 8.64
CA VAL A 166 43.46 2.14 9.58
C VAL A 166 42.81 3.46 9.21
N CYS A 167 41.84 3.89 10.02
CA CYS A 167 41.16 5.17 9.83
C CYS A 167 41.62 6.20 10.86
N PRO A 168 41.76 7.48 10.48
CA PRO A 168 42.06 8.53 11.43
C PRO A 168 40.94 8.63 12.49
N LEU A 169 41.28 9.11 13.69
CA LEU A 169 40.31 9.26 14.80
C LEU A 169 39.44 10.52 14.67
N ASN A 170 39.48 11.23 13.54
CA ASN A 170 38.61 12.38 13.32
C ASN A 170 37.14 11.94 13.26
N ILE A 171 36.26 12.68 13.92
CA ILE A 171 34.84 12.37 14.01
C ILE A 171 34.08 13.32 13.07
N ASP A 172 33.91 12.87 11.83
CA ASP A 172 33.09 13.51 10.79
C ASP A 172 32.05 12.50 10.29
N PRO A 173 31.02 12.21 11.10
CA PRO A 173 30.22 11.01 10.94
C PRO A 173 29.43 11.00 9.63
N VAL A 174 29.21 9.81 9.08
CA VAL A 174 28.36 9.60 7.90
C VAL A 174 27.36 8.49 8.15
N CYS A 175 26.14 8.66 7.64
CA CYS A 175 25.10 7.64 7.68
C CYS A 175 25.10 6.83 6.38
N ALA A 176 25.26 5.51 6.50
CA ALA A 176 25.30 4.61 5.36
C ALA A 176 23.93 3.99 5.05
N SER A 177 23.84 3.30 3.90
CA SER A 177 22.62 2.64 3.43
C SER A 177 22.18 1.44 4.26
N ASP A 178 23.06 0.88 5.10
CA ASP A 178 22.71 -0.16 6.07
C ASP A 178 22.18 0.40 7.41
N GLY A 179 22.02 1.73 7.50
CA GLY A 179 21.53 2.40 8.70
C GLY A 179 22.58 2.54 9.81
N LYS A 180 23.85 2.21 9.55
CA LYS A 180 24.95 2.39 10.51
C LYS A 180 25.63 3.75 10.35
N THR A 181 26.00 4.31 11.50
CA THR A 181 26.86 5.50 11.57
C THR A 181 28.31 5.07 11.54
N TYR A 182 29.09 5.65 10.62
CA TYR A 182 30.54 5.52 10.59
C TYR A 182 31.15 6.82 11.12
N ASN A 183 32.19 6.74 11.94
CA ASN A 183 32.78 7.92 12.59
C ASN A 183 33.37 8.90 11.58
N ASN A 184 33.78 8.40 10.42
CA ASN A 184 34.26 9.19 9.30
C ASN A 184 34.13 8.42 7.98
N LEU A 185 34.38 9.14 6.89
CA LEU A 185 34.32 8.60 5.54
C LEU A 185 35.29 7.41 5.32
N CYS A 186 36.43 7.39 6.00
CA CYS A 186 37.36 6.26 5.95
C CYS A 186 36.74 4.98 6.50
N GLN A 187 36.08 5.05 7.66
CA GLN A 187 35.41 3.90 8.25
C GLN A 187 34.25 3.39 7.37
N PHE A 188 33.54 4.29 6.69
CA PHE A 188 32.51 3.90 5.71
C PHE A 188 33.10 3.15 4.51
N HIS A 189 34.13 3.73 3.87
CA HIS A 189 34.78 3.08 2.72
C HIS A 189 35.45 1.77 3.11
N CYS A 190 36.00 1.69 4.33
CA CYS A 190 36.49 0.44 4.87
C CYS A 190 35.46 -0.68 4.81
N GLU A 191 34.27 -0.43 5.34
CA GLU A 191 33.23 -1.45 5.38
C GLU A 191 32.77 -1.85 3.98
N ASN A 192 32.70 -0.91 3.04
CA ASN A 192 32.42 -1.23 1.64
C ASN A 192 33.46 -2.16 1.02
N ARG A 193 34.75 -1.94 1.32
CA ARG A 193 35.82 -2.85 0.87
C ARG A 193 35.60 -4.25 1.45
N ARG A 194 35.38 -4.35 2.76
CA ARG A 194 35.09 -5.64 3.43
C ARG A 194 33.86 -6.34 2.82
N ARG A 195 32.81 -5.59 2.49
CA ARG A 195 31.60 -6.12 1.86
C ARG A 195 31.89 -6.63 0.45
N ASN A 196 32.64 -5.89 -0.36
CA ASN A 196 32.97 -6.33 -1.72
C ASN A 196 33.81 -7.63 -1.71
N GLN A 197 34.73 -7.77 -0.77
CA GLN A 197 35.50 -9.02 -0.57
C GLN A 197 34.61 -10.23 -0.25
N LEU A 198 33.55 -10.00 0.51
CA LEU A 198 32.57 -11.02 0.87
C LEU A 198 31.52 -11.24 -0.24
N GLY A 199 31.70 -10.62 -1.41
CA GLY A 199 30.72 -10.64 -2.51
C GLY A 199 29.40 -9.94 -2.15
N LEU A 200 29.41 -9.08 -1.14
CA LEU A 200 28.23 -8.33 -0.69
C LEU A 200 28.15 -6.98 -1.40
N PRO A 201 26.94 -6.48 -1.71
CA PRO A 201 26.78 -5.18 -2.35
C PRO A 201 27.33 -4.05 -1.49
N CYS A 202 28.03 -3.10 -2.12
CA CYS A 202 28.58 -1.91 -1.49
C CYS A 202 27.46 -1.03 -0.91
N LEU A 203 27.71 -0.47 0.27
CA LEU A 203 26.85 0.54 0.88
C LEU A 203 27.01 1.87 0.17
N THR A 204 25.98 2.71 0.24
CA THR A 204 26.02 4.09 -0.24
C THR A 204 25.89 5.04 0.94
N ILE A 205 26.50 6.22 0.83
CA ILE A 205 26.31 7.27 1.84
C ILE A 205 24.94 7.86 1.60
N GLN A 206 24.12 7.87 2.64
CA GLN A 206 22.81 8.49 2.58
C GLN A 206 22.91 9.99 2.83
N TYR A 207 23.58 10.40 3.90
CA TYR A 207 23.82 11.82 4.25
C TYR A 207 25.03 11.96 5.18
N LYS A 208 25.55 13.20 5.26
CA LYS A 208 26.58 13.58 6.24
C LYS A 208 25.93 13.76 7.62
N GLY A 209 26.56 13.23 8.67
CA GLY A 209 26.05 13.19 10.05
C GLY A 209 25.85 11.76 10.56
N ARG A 210 25.53 11.64 11.86
CA ARG A 210 25.17 10.34 12.45
C ARG A 210 23.84 9.86 11.89
N CYS A 211 23.69 8.54 11.69
CA CYS A 211 22.39 7.97 11.37
C CYS A 211 21.39 8.33 12.46
N MET A 212 20.24 8.80 12.02
CA MET A 212 19.13 9.11 12.90
C MET A 212 18.53 7.79 13.41
N ASP A 213 18.62 7.55 14.71
CA ASP A 213 17.86 6.47 15.34
C ASP A 213 16.40 6.91 15.47
N CYS A 214 15.52 6.16 14.82
CA CYS A 214 14.09 6.41 14.82
C CYS A 214 13.41 5.38 15.68
N THR A 215 13.47 5.58 17.00
CA THR A 215 12.71 4.77 17.94
C THR A 215 11.22 5.11 17.81
N CYS A 216 10.51 4.34 17.01
CA CYS A 216 9.07 4.51 16.82
C CYS A 216 8.29 3.38 17.51
N PRO A 217 7.12 3.68 18.10
CA PRO A 217 6.21 2.66 18.60
C PRO A 217 5.82 1.68 17.47
N ARG A 218 5.70 0.39 17.77
CA ARG A 218 5.16 -0.63 16.84
C ARG A 218 3.63 -0.56 16.74
N ILE A 219 3.10 0.63 16.57
CA ILE A 219 1.67 0.89 16.37
C ILE A 219 1.44 1.01 14.86
N TYR A 220 0.52 0.22 14.31
CA TYR A 220 0.22 0.24 12.87
C TYR A 220 -0.96 1.20 12.61
N GLN A 221 -0.64 2.43 12.19
CA GLN A 221 -1.58 3.49 11.80
C GLN A 221 -1.04 4.15 10.52
N PRO A 222 -1.15 3.48 9.37
CA PRO A 222 -0.34 3.81 8.20
C PRO A 222 -0.68 5.18 7.61
N VAL A 223 0.31 5.82 6.99
CA VAL A 223 0.17 7.09 6.27
C VAL A 223 0.76 6.99 4.87
N CYS A 224 0.05 7.53 3.88
CA CYS A 224 0.51 7.58 2.51
C CYS A 224 1.21 8.91 2.25
N ALA A 225 2.46 8.83 1.78
CA ALA A 225 3.24 9.99 1.41
C ALA A 225 2.96 10.46 -0.02
N SER A 226 3.31 11.70 -0.32
CA SER A 226 3.14 12.35 -1.63
C SER A 226 3.82 11.65 -2.80
N ASN A 227 4.80 10.81 -2.53
CA ASN A 227 5.49 9.97 -3.52
C ASN A 227 4.85 8.59 -3.70
N GLY A 228 3.68 8.33 -3.10
CA GLY A 228 2.99 7.04 -3.17
C GLY A 228 3.62 5.93 -2.32
N GLN A 229 4.48 6.28 -1.36
CA GLN A 229 5.04 5.35 -0.38
C GLN A 229 4.18 5.30 0.90
N THR A 230 3.92 4.09 1.41
CA THR A 230 3.20 3.91 2.68
C THR A 230 4.18 3.78 3.84
N PHE A 231 3.94 4.53 4.92
CA PHE A 231 4.65 4.36 6.19
C PHE A 231 3.72 3.72 7.21
N ALA A 232 4.22 2.78 8.03
CA ALA A 232 3.38 2.03 8.98
C ALA A 232 2.79 2.90 10.11
N ASN A 233 3.40 4.05 10.41
CA ASN A 233 2.82 5.08 11.28
C ASN A 233 3.41 6.46 11.02
N LEU A 234 2.78 7.48 11.62
CA LEU A 234 3.20 8.88 11.51
C LEU A 234 4.62 9.11 12.06
N CYS A 235 5.04 8.35 13.08
CA CYS A 235 6.41 8.45 13.60
C CYS A 235 7.44 8.05 12.52
N LEU A 236 7.21 6.94 11.82
CA LEU A 236 8.08 6.49 10.73
C LEU A 236 8.07 7.46 9.53
N PHE A 237 6.93 8.05 9.19
CA PHE A 237 6.86 9.11 8.17
C PHE A 237 7.63 10.36 8.59
N THR A 238 7.49 10.79 9.84
CA THR A 238 8.18 11.98 10.37
C THR A 238 9.69 11.74 10.45
N CYS A 239 10.08 10.53 10.86
CA CYS A 239 11.46 10.06 10.82
C CYS A 239 12.03 10.17 9.40
N GLU A 240 11.31 9.67 8.39
CA GLU A 240 11.76 9.76 7.00
C GLU A 240 11.90 11.21 6.54
N ASN A 241 10.97 12.09 6.92
CA ASN A 241 11.07 13.51 6.56
C ASN A 241 12.29 14.21 7.18
N LYS A 242 12.66 13.87 8.41
CA LYS A 242 13.91 14.35 9.02
C LYS A 242 15.13 13.78 8.29
N ARG A 243 15.11 12.50 7.90
CA ARG A 243 16.16 11.88 7.08
C ARG A 243 16.33 12.61 5.75
N ARG A 244 15.23 12.92 5.07
CA ARG A 244 15.23 13.67 3.80
C ARG A 244 15.80 15.08 3.96
N LYS A 245 15.50 15.78 5.06
CA LYS A 245 16.13 17.07 5.37
C LYS A 245 17.66 16.96 5.46
N LEU A 246 18.18 15.95 6.16
CA LEU A 246 19.62 15.70 6.26
C LEU A 246 20.26 15.32 4.91
N GLN A 247 19.48 14.73 4.01
CA GLN A 247 19.88 14.40 2.64
C GLN A 247 19.74 15.56 1.65
N ASN A 248 19.35 16.77 2.09
CA ASN A 248 18.96 17.89 1.21
C ASN A 248 17.89 17.50 0.17
N ARG A 249 17.00 16.57 0.52
CA ARG A 249 15.87 16.15 -0.30
C ARG A 249 14.59 16.87 0.13
N PRO A 250 13.69 17.20 -0.81
CA PRO A 250 12.40 17.78 -0.46
C PRO A 250 11.61 16.83 0.45
N CYS A 251 11.03 17.37 1.52
CA CYS A 251 10.18 16.61 2.43
C CYS A 251 8.94 16.08 1.71
N LEU A 252 8.50 14.90 2.11
CA LEU A 252 7.24 14.32 1.69
C LEU A 252 6.10 15.00 2.46
N THR A 253 4.96 15.17 1.80
CA THR A 253 3.71 15.57 2.44
C THR A 253 2.83 14.34 2.60
N ILE A 254 1.88 14.37 3.54
CA ILE A 254 0.90 13.29 3.68
C ILE A 254 -0.12 13.46 2.56
N ALA A 255 -0.15 12.53 1.61
CA ALA A 255 -1.13 12.49 0.52
C ALA A 255 -2.50 12.01 1.03
N SER A 256 -2.51 11.01 1.90
CA SER A 256 -3.72 10.50 2.54
C SER A 256 -3.37 9.76 3.82
N GLN A 257 -4.34 9.66 4.74
CA GLN A 257 -4.26 8.71 5.85
C GLN A 257 -4.49 7.29 5.30
N GLY A 258 -3.78 6.29 5.81
CA GLY A 258 -3.84 4.90 5.35
C GLY A 258 -2.74 4.51 4.36
N VAL A 259 -2.85 3.29 3.80
CA VAL A 259 -1.94 2.75 2.78
C VAL A 259 -2.16 3.46 1.43
N CYS A 260 -1.10 3.67 0.66
CA CYS A 260 -1.19 4.27 -0.66
C CYS A 260 -1.99 3.40 -1.64
N PRO A 261 -2.90 4.00 -2.44
CA PRO A 261 -3.71 3.26 -3.40
C PRO A 261 -2.88 2.72 -4.58
N CYS A 262 -3.12 1.46 -4.97
CA CYS A 262 -2.56 0.84 -6.18
C CYS A 262 -3.31 1.35 -7.43
N LEU A 263 -2.61 1.98 -8.37
CA LEU A 263 -3.17 2.39 -9.66
C LEU A 263 -2.91 1.31 -10.71
N CYS A 264 -3.87 0.40 -10.88
CA CYS A 264 -3.86 -0.58 -11.97
C CYS A 264 -5.03 -0.35 -12.92
N THR A 265 -4.81 -0.66 -14.20
CA THR A 265 -5.87 -0.68 -15.21
C THR A 265 -6.91 -1.74 -14.83
N LEU A 266 -8.20 -1.46 -15.07
CA LEU A 266 -9.30 -2.40 -14.85
C LEU A 266 -9.39 -3.50 -15.93
N GLN A 267 -8.43 -3.55 -16.85
CA GLN A 267 -8.35 -4.57 -17.90
C GLN A 267 -8.07 -5.94 -17.27
N TYR A 268 -8.97 -6.88 -17.52
CA TYR A 268 -8.93 -8.22 -16.94
C TYR A 268 -8.13 -9.18 -17.84
N GLN A 269 -6.96 -9.62 -17.38
CA GLN A 269 -6.05 -10.55 -18.07
C GLN A 269 -5.33 -11.41 -17.00
N PRO A 270 -5.98 -12.47 -16.47
CA PRO A 270 -5.56 -13.09 -15.23
C PRO A 270 -4.23 -13.83 -15.33
N VAL A 271 -3.49 -13.86 -14.21
CA VAL A 271 -2.25 -14.62 -14.06
C VAL A 271 -2.27 -15.44 -12.76
N CYS A 272 -1.78 -16.67 -12.81
CA CYS A 272 -1.62 -17.51 -11.63
C CYS A 272 -0.27 -17.21 -10.99
N GLY A 273 -0.26 -16.85 -9.71
CA GLY A 273 0.97 -16.67 -8.94
C GLY A 273 1.55 -18.01 -8.47
N THR A 274 2.85 -18.02 -8.19
CA THR A 274 3.53 -19.20 -7.59
C THR A 274 3.04 -19.50 -6.17
N ASP A 275 2.26 -18.60 -5.57
CA ASP A 275 1.54 -18.79 -4.31
C ASP A 275 0.19 -19.49 -4.49
N GLY A 276 -0.13 -19.95 -5.71
CA GLY A 276 -1.39 -20.61 -6.03
C GLY A 276 -2.59 -19.67 -6.10
N ARG A 277 -2.37 -18.35 -6.20
CA ARG A 277 -3.44 -17.35 -6.27
C ARG A 277 -3.59 -16.74 -7.66
N THR A 278 -4.84 -16.54 -8.08
CA THR A 278 -5.15 -15.85 -9.33
C THR A 278 -5.22 -14.33 -9.15
N TYR A 279 -4.41 -13.57 -9.89
CA TYR A 279 -4.42 -12.11 -9.93
C TYR A 279 -5.18 -11.63 -11.17
N GLY A 280 -5.99 -10.56 -11.06
CA GLY A 280 -6.85 -10.11 -12.16
C GLY A 280 -6.11 -9.51 -13.36
N ASN A 281 -4.88 -9.03 -13.16
CA ASN A 281 -3.91 -8.79 -14.21
C ASN A 281 -2.47 -8.74 -13.66
N SER A 282 -1.49 -8.71 -14.56
CA SER A 282 -0.08 -8.62 -14.18
C SER A 282 0.26 -7.35 -13.39
N CYS A 283 -0.52 -6.27 -13.51
CA CYS A 283 -0.33 -5.07 -12.68
C CYS A 283 -0.71 -5.33 -11.23
N GLN A 284 -1.83 -6.01 -10.98
CA GLN A 284 -2.26 -6.38 -9.63
C GLN A 284 -1.26 -7.32 -8.95
N HIS A 285 -0.73 -8.30 -9.69
CA HIS A 285 0.37 -9.17 -9.21
C HIS A 285 1.62 -8.36 -8.83
N ARG A 286 2.05 -7.42 -9.69
CA ARG A 286 3.17 -6.52 -9.37
C ARG A 286 2.88 -5.59 -8.19
N CYS A 287 1.64 -5.14 -8.00
CA CYS A 287 1.29 -4.30 -6.86
C CYS A 287 1.32 -5.08 -5.55
N GLU A 288 0.89 -6.34 -5.57
CA GLU A 288 1.03 -7.22 -4.41
C GLU A 288 2.52 -7.47 -4.10
N ASN A 289 3.35 -7.69 -5.12
CA ASN A 289 4.80 -7.79 -4.91
C ASN A 289 5.43 -6.51 -4.36
N LYS A 290 4.95 -5.33 -4.76
CA LYS A 290 5.37 -4.05 -4.16
C LYS A 290 4.99 -3.98 -2.68
N ARG A 291 3.76 -4.37 -2.34
CA ARG A 291 3.28 -4.45 -0.94
C ARG A 291 4.10 -5.44 -0.12
N ARG A 292 4.41 -6.62 -0.67
CA ARG A 292 5.23 -7.65 -0.02
C ARG A 292 6.66 -7.18 0.19
N SER A 293 7.24 -6.49 -0.79
CA SER A 293 8.55 -5.87 -0.64
C SER A 293 8.56 -4.81 0.47
N ASP A 294 7.54 -3.95 0.54
CA ASP A 294 7.40 -2.94 1.60
C ASP A 294 7.27 -3.57 3.00
N LEU A 295 6.78 -4.82 3.08
CA LEU A 295 6.62 -5.61 4.30
C LEU A 295 7.79 -6.57 4.58
N GLY A 296 8.81 -6.63 3.72
CA GLY A 296 9.94 -7.55 3.86
C GLY A 296 9.57 -9.03 3.65
N LEU A 297 8.50 -9.31 2.90
CA LEU A 297 8.04 -10.66 2.58
C LEU A 297 8.62 -11.16 1.24
N PRO A 298 8.80 -12.50 1.05
CA PRO A 298 9.28 -13.07 -0.20
C PRO A 298 8.38 -12.70 -1.39
N LEU A 299 8.97 -12.36 -2.54
CA LEU A 299 8.21 -12.04 -3.75
C LEU A 299 7.58 -13.30 -4.37
N ILE A 300 6.49 -13.08 -5.10
CA ILE A 300 5.68 -14.11 -5.75
C ILE A 300 5.95 -14.06 -7.25
N GLY A 301 6.25 -15.19 -7.88
CA GLY A 301 6.39 -15.30 -9.34
C GLY A 301 5.04 -15.44 -10.03
N ILE A 302 4.99 -15.35 -11.35
CA ILE A 302 3.85 -15.81 -12.14
C ILE A 302 4.14 -17.27 -12.51
N ALA A 303 3.30 -18.20 -12.04
CA ALA A 303 3.42 -19.62 -12.34
C ALA A 303 3.03 -19.90 -13.81
N HIS A 304 1.88 -19.39 -14.25
CA HIS A 304 1.44 -19.47 -15.64
C HIS A 304 0.40 -18.37 -15.96
N PRO A 305 0.20 -18.01 -17.24
CA PRO A 305 -0.91 -17.15 -17.66
C PRO A 305 -2.26 -17.86 -17.46
N GLY A 306 -3.31 -17.11 -17.17
CA GLY A 306 -4.63 -17.65 -16.83
C GLY A 306 -4.86 -17.76 -15.31
N ARG A 307 -5.93 -18.44 -14.93
CA ARG A 307 -6.29 -18.63 -13.50
C ARG A 307 -5.60 -19.87 -12.93
N CYS A 308 -5.29 -19.87 -11.64
CA CYS A 308 -4.81 -21.08 -10.97
C CYS A 308 -5.91 -22.15 -10.96
N GLU A 309 -5.50 -23.40 -11.13
CA GLU A 309 -6.40 -24.56 -10.97
C GLU A 309 -6.54 -24.89 -9.48
N CYS A 310 -7.77 -24.97 -8.99
CA CYS A 310 -8.06 -25.08 -7.56
C CYS A 310 -8.22 -26.55 -7.16
N ASP A 311 -7.28 -27.10 -6.39
CA ASP A 311 -7.39 -28.45 -5.83
C ASP A 311 -8.39 -28.49 -4.66
N CYS A 312 -9.61 -28.96 -4.95
CA CYS A 312 -10.71 -29.05 -3.99
C CYS A 312 -11.00 -30.49 -3.52
N THR A 313 -10.04 -31.40 -3.65
CA THR A 313 -10.17 -32.83 -3.31
C THR A 313 -10.54 -33.10 -1.85
N CYS A 314 -10.30 -32.15 -0.93
CA CYS A 314 -10.69 -32.25 0.48
C CYS A 314 -12.20 -32.09 0.74
N CYS A 315 -12.99 -31.66 -0.26
CA CYS A 315 -14.43 -31.48 -0.11
C CYS A 315 -15.20 -32.79 -0.27
N THR A 316 -16.16 -33.04 0.63
CA THR A 316 -17.00 -34.24 0.59
C THR A 316 -17.83 -34.31 -0.70
N ARG A 317 -18.08 -35.51 -1.24
CA ARG A 317 -18.88 -35.73 -2.46
C ARG A 317 -20.39 -35.61 -2.26
N ARG A 318 -20.85 -35.16 -1.08
CA ARG A 318 -22.28 -35.00 -0.79
C ARG A 318 -22.86 -33.90 -1.69
N PHE A 319 -23.77 -34.29 -2.57
CA PHE A 319 -24.36 -33.40 -3.58
C PHE A 319 -25.39 -32.47 -2.93
N ALA A 320 -25.11 -31.16 -2.99
CA ALA A 320 -25.97 -30.09 -2.46
C ALA A 320 -25.67 -28.81 -3.23
N PRO A 321 -26.10 -28.72 -4.51
CA PRO A 321 -25.52 -27.82 -5.49
C PRO A 321 -25.78 -26.34 -5.18
N VAL A 322 -24.83 -25.51 -5.61
CA VAL A 322 -24.80 -24.07 -5.33
C VAL A 322 -24.45 -23.34 -6.63
N CYS A 323 -25.28 -22.39 -7.07
CA CYS A 323 -24.95 -21.56 -8.23
C CYS A 323 -24.13 -20.34 -7.76
N GLY A 324 -22.92 -20.19 -8.28
CA GLY A 324 -22.00 -19.10 -7.98
C GLY A 324 -22.27 -17.86 -8.84
N SER A 325 -21.78 -16.71 -8.39
CA SER A 325 -21.88 -15.41 -9.09
C SER A 325 -21.09 -15.34 -10.40
N ASP A 326 -20.33 -16.38 -10.71
CA ASP A 326 -19.66 -16.64 -11.98
C ASP A 326 -20.52 -17.46 -12.95
N GLY A 327 -21.77 -17.77 -12.60
CA GLY A 327 -22.69 -18.56 -13.41
C GLY A 327 -22.46 -20.07 -13.34
N ARG A 328 -21.44 -20.53 -12.60
CA ARG A 328 -21.11 -21.96 -12.47
C ARG A 328 -21.90 -22.63 -11.36
N SER A 329 -22.26 -23.89 -11.58
CA SER A 329 -22.85 -24.75 -10.55
C SER A 329 -21.76 -25.55 -9.84
N TYR A 330 -21.71 -25.44 -8.52
CA TYR A 330 -20.75 -26.12 -7.66
C TYR A 330 -21.42 -27.29 -6.95
N TRP A 331 -20.72 -28.42 -6.86
CA TRP A 331 -21.25 -29.67 -6.31
C TRP A 331 -21.84 -29.51 -4.90
N ASN A 332 -21.19 -28.68 -4.09
CA ASN A 332 -21.70 -28.21 -2.81
C ASN A 332 -20.99 -26.93 -2.36
N ILE A 333 -21.44 -26.39 -1.23
CA ILE A 333 -20.87 -25.17 -0.64
C ILE A 333 -19.39 -25.28 -0.30
N CYS A 334 -18.85 -26.49 -0.05
CA CYS A 334 -17.43 -26.70 0.16
C CYS A 334 -16.66 -26.47 -1.14
N TRP A 335 -17.10 -27.10 -2.24
CA TRP A 335 -16.53 -26.91 -3.57
C TRP A 335 -16.60 -25.45 -4.03
N PHE A 336 -17.72 -24.76 -3.77
CA PHE A 336 -17.87 -23.32 -4.02
C PHE A 336 -16.85 -22.48 -3.23
N ARG A 337 -16.70 -22.74 -1.92
CA ARG A 337 -15.77 -21.98 -1.06
C ARG A 337 -14.32 -22.23 -1.44
N CYS A 338 -13.96 -23.47 -1.73
CA CYS A 338 -12.62 -23.81 -2.20
C CYS A 338 -12.26 -23.04 -3.48
N ASN A 339 -13.15 -23.01 -4.48
CA ASN A 339 -12.95 -22.26 -5.72
C ASN A 339 -12.95 -20.74 -5.50
N ARG A 340 -13.77 -20.22 -4.59
CA ARG A 340 -13.77 -18.80 -4.21
C ARG A 340 -12.47 -18.39 -3.54
N ASP A 341 -11.98 -19.18 -2.58
CA ASP A 341 -10.84 -18.83 -1.75
C ASP A 341 -9.53 -18.92 -2.55
N CYS A 342 -9.45 -19.88 -3.49
CA CYS A 342 -8.40 -20.00 -4.50
C CYS A 342 -8.41 -18.84 -5.55
N ASN A 343 -9.58 -18.26 -5.82
CA ASN A 343 -9.76 -17.14 -6.77
C ASN A 343 -10.03 -15.79 -6.09
N SER A 344 -9.63 -15.63 -4.83
CA SER A 344 -10.06 -14.53 -3.96
C SER A 344 -9.60 -13.13 -4.38
N ASP A 345 -8.59 -13.01 -5.25
CA ASP A 345 -8.05 -11.74 -5.74
C ASP A 345 -8.53 -11.35 -7.17
N ILE A 346 -9.46 -12.13 -7.74
CA ILE A 346 -10.21 -11.68 -8.92
C ILE A 346 -11.13 -10.57 -8.43
N GLY A 347 -10.97 -9.35 -8.98
CA GLY A 347 -11.73 -8.14 -8.61
C GLY A 347 -13.26 -8.19 -8.72
N TYR A 348 -13.85 -9.38 -8.82
CA TYR A 348 -15.27 -9.68 -8.64
C TYR A 348 -15.41 -10.76 -7.56
N PRO A 349 -16.02 -10.46 -6.40
CA PRO A 349 -16.17 -11.46 -5.35
C PRO A 349 -17.04 -12.62 -5.85
N LEU A 350 -16.55 -13.86 -5.74
CA LEU A 350 -17.34 -15.06 -5.94
C LEU A 350 -18.28 -15.23 -4.72
N TYR A 351 -19.58 -15.05 -4.93
CA TYR A 351 -20.62 -15.26 -3.91
C TYR A 351 -21.71 -16.19 -4.43
N VAL A 352 -22.45 -16.82 -3.51
CA VAL A 352 -23.55 -17.71 -3.89
C VAL A 352 -24.71 -16.86 -4.41
N LEU A 353 -25.17 -17.11 -5.64
CA LEU A 353 -26.39 -16.53 -6.19
C LEU A 353 -27.62 -17.20 -5.58
N HIS A 354 -27.66 -18.53 -5.58
CA HIS A 354 -28.67 -19.30 -4.85
C HIS A 354 -28.20 -20.71 -4.48
N TYR A 355 -28.92 -21.31 -3.54
CA TYR A 355 -28.77 -22.72 -3.15
C TYR A 355 -29.80 -23.56 -3.91
N GLY A 356 -29.39 -24.71 -4.45
CA GLY A 356 -30.21 -25.59 -5.30
C GLY A 356 -29.75 -25.59 -6.76
N PRO A 357 -30.19 -26.56 -7.57
CA PRO A 357 -29.81 -26.63 -8.98
C PRO A 357 -30.81 -25.85 -9.86
N PHE A 358 -30.28 -25.21 -10.91
CA PHE A 358 -30.95 -24.64 -12.09
C PHE A 358 -31.90 -23.43 -11.92
N THR A 359 -31.46 -22.30 -12.48
CA THR A 359 -32.29 -21.22 -13.06
C THR A 359 -31.63 -20.72 -14.36
N VAL A 360 -32.38 -20.01 -15.22
CA VAL A 360 -32.00 -19.60 -16.59
C VAL A 360 -30.63 -18.89 -16.71
N GLN A 361 -30.11 -18.31 -15.62
CA GLN A 361 -28.77 -17.70 -15.56
C GLN A 361 -27.61 -18.69 -15.34
N CYS A 362 -27.87 -19.93 -14.93
CA CYS A 362 -26.84 -20.96 -14.72
C CYS A 362 -26.65 -21.85 -15.99
N ILE A 363 -27.19 -21.46 -17.17
CA ILE A 363 -27.15 -22.26 -18.42
C ILE A 363 -25.87 -22.08 -19.23
N ILE A 364 -25.04 -21.07 -18.98
CA ILE A 364 -23.86 -20.84 -19.82
C ILE A 364 -22.61 -21.34 -19.08
N CYS A 365 -22.01 -22.38 -19.69
CA CYS A 365 -20.74 -23.05 -19.36
C CYS A 365 -20.84 -24.26 -18.42
N ASP A 366 -21.39 -25.36 -18.94
CA ASP A 366 -20.65 -26.62 -18.89
C ASP A 366 -20.98 -27.51 -20.11
N MET A 367 -20.25 -27.27 -21.20
CA MET A 367 -19.93 -28.29 -22.20
C MET A 367 -18.47 -28.03 -22.62
N GLY A 368 -17.54 -28.39 -21.75
CA GLY A 368 -16.19 -28.71 -22.18
C GLY A 368 -16.19 -30.16 -22.67
N ASP A 369 -16.05 -30.38 -23.98
CA ASP A 369 -14.83 -30.95 -24.54
C ASP A 369 -14.97 -31.19 -26.05
N ASP A 370 -13.90 -30.80 -26.75
CA ASP A 370 -13.37 -31.24 -28.04
C ASP A 370 -14.14 -31.08 -29.37
N ASN A 371 -13.46 -30.33 -30.24
CA ASN A 371 -13.38 -30.33 -31.71
C ASN A 371 -14.29 -29.44 -32.58
N PRO A 372 -13.74 -28.92 -33.71
CA PRO A 372 -14.22 -27.71 -34.37
C PRO A 372 -14.86 -28.00 -35.73
N ILE A 373 -16.14 -27.73 -35.97
CA ILE A 373 -16.69 -27.68 -37.35
C ILE A 373 -17.81 -26.64 -37.47
N GLU A 374 -17.70 -25.84 -38.55
CA GLU A 374 -18.70 -24.96 -39.15
C GLU A 374 -20.13 -25.56 -39.22
N SER A 375 -21.15 -24.75 -38.95
CA SER A 375 -22.23 -24.48 -39.91
C SER A 375 -23.31 -23.59 -39.29
N THR A 376 -23.69 -22.58 -40.05
CA THR A 376 -24.87 -21.74 -39.85
C THR A 376 -26.15 -22.58 -39.87
N LYS A 377 -26.99 -22.49 -38.83
CA LYS A 377 -28.43 -22.80 -38.92
C LYS A 377 -29.25 -21.83 -38.09
N GLU A 378 -30.29 -21.32 -38.74
CA GLU A 378 -31.27 -20.34 -38.25
C GLU A 378 -31.96 -20.76 -36.95
N LEU A 379 -32.26 -19.76 -36.11
CA LEU A 379 -33.09 -19.95 -34.93
C LEU A 379 -34.54 -20.26 -35.33
N ASP A 380 -35.09 -21.32 -34.75
CA ASP A 380 -36.52 -21.65 -34.78
C ASP A 380 -37.26 -20.80 -33.73
N TYR A 381 -38.10 -19.87 -34.21
CA TYR A 381 -38.86 -18.90 -33.41
C TYR A 381 -40.18 -19.45 -32.84
N THR A 382 -40.49 -20.74 -33.01
CA THR A 382 -41.78 -21.31 -32.58
C THR A 382 -41.99 -21.37 -31.07
N VAL A 383 -40.91 -21.31 -30.26
CA VAL A 383 -41.00 -21.30 -28.79
C VAL A 383 -41.34 -19.91 -28.23
N LEU A 384 -41.05 -18.82 -28.97
CA LEU A 384 -41.41 -17.45 -28.57
C LEU A 384 -42.90 -17.14 -28.76
N ALA A 385 -43.62 -17.91 -29.58
CA ALA A 385 -45.05 -17.72 -29.81
C ALA A 385 -45.90 -18.14 -28.60
N GLY A 386 -45.42 -19.06 -27.75
CA GLY A 386 -46.17 -19.53 -26.57
C GLY A 386 -46.25 -18.51 -25.44
N GLU A 387 -45.18 -17.76 -25.19
CA GLU A 387 -45.13 -16.74 -24.12
C GLU A 387 -45.79 -15.42 -24.54
N ALA A 388 -45.79 -15.11 -25.84
CA ALA A 388 -46.46 -13.93 -26.37
C ALA A 388 -48.00 -14.04 -26.30
N GLU A 389 -48.56 -15.26 -26.40
CA GLU A 389 -50.02 -15.47 -26.33
C GLU A 389 -50.56 -15.34 -24.89
N ILE A 390 -49.74 -15.63 -23.87
CA ILE A 390 -50.10 -15.53 -22.44
C ILE A 390 -50.21 -14.07 -21.97
N HIS A 391 -49.38 -13.17 -22.51
CA HIS A 391 -49.33 -11.75 -22.12
C HIS A 391 -49.84 -10.79 -23.20
N LYS A 392 -50.40 -11.30 -24.29
CA LYS A 392 -50.97 -10.53 -25.40
C LYS A 392 -51.96 -9.47 -24.92
N GLY A 393 -52.81 -9.81 -23.94
CA GLY A 393 -53.79 -8.89 -23.35
C GLY A 393 -53.14 -7.75 -22.56
N ASP A 394 -52.10 -8.04 -21.78
CA ASP A 394 -51.38 -7.05 -20.96
C ASP A 394 -50.54 -6.11 -21.84
N ILE A 395 -49.95 -6.64 -22.91
CA ILE A 395 -49.16 -5.88 -23.88
C ILE A 395 -50.08 -4.97 -24.72
N LEU A 396 -51.22 -5.49 -25.20
CA LEU A 396 -52.19 -4.68 -25.93
C LEU A 396 -52.84 -3.61 -25.02
N ASN A 397 -53.10 -3.91 -23.74
CA ASN A 397 -53.59 -2.94 -22.76
C ASN A 397 -52.55 -1.88 -22.40
N PHE A 398 -51.27 -2.23 -22.36
CA PHE A 398 -50.18 -1.27 -22.15
C PHE A 398 -49.99 -0.34 -23.36
N LEU A 399 -50.13 -0.88 -24.58
CA LEU A 399 -49.97 -0.12 -25.82
C LEU A 399 -51.20 0.71 -26.21
N ASN A 400 -52.39 0.38 -25.70
CA ASN A 400 -53.64 1.10 -25.98
C ASN A 400 -53.93 2.25 -25.00
N GLN A 401 -53.04 2.51 -24.03
CA GLN A 401 -53.12 3.68 -23.14
C GLN A 401 -52.86 4.97 -23.92
N SER A 402 -53.82 5.90 -23.92
CA SER A 402 -53.76 7.17 -24.68
C SER A 402 -52.48 7.97 -24.41
N HIS A 403 -52.02 8.02 -23.16
CA HIS A 403 -50.79 8.72 -22.77
C HIS A 403 -49.50 8.06 -23.31
N VAL A 404 -49.49 6.73 -23.48
CA VAL A 404 -48.33 5.99 -24.04
C VAL A 404 -48.30 6.15 -25.55
N ARG A 405 -49.48 6.15 -26.20
CA ARG A 405 -49.62 6.36 -27.64
C ARG A 405 -49.13 7.74 -28.08
N GLU A 406 -49.40 8.80 -27.31
CA GLU A 406 -48.91 10.17 -27.57
C GLU A 406 -47.39 10.31 -27.35
N GLN A 407 -46.86 9.73 -26.27
CA GLN A 407 -45.42 9.78 -25.96
C GLN A 407 -44.58 9.01 -26.98
N TYR A 408 -45.04 7.83 -27.41
CA TYR A 408 -44.35 7.04 -28.43
C TYR A 408 -44.56 7.59 -29.84
N LYS A 409 -45.69 8.24 -30.16
CA LYS A 409 -45.85 8.98 -31.44
C LYS A 409 -44.80 10.08 -31.56
N THR A 410 -44.58 10.82 -30.48
CA THR A 410 -43.64 11.96 -30.48
C THR A 410 -42.19 11.46 -30.56
N LEU A 411 -41.86 10.37 -29.88
CA LEU A 411 -40.53 9.75 -29.94
C LEU A 411 -40.28 9.07 -31.30
N TYR A 412 -41.26 8.35 -31.85
CA TYR A 412 -41.20 7.67 -33.14
C TYR A 412 -41.15 8.67 -34.30
N ASN A 413 -41.96 9.73 -34.29
CA ASN A 413 -41.92 10.79 -35.32
C ASN A 413 -40.62 11.61 -35.24
N ASN A 414 -40.06 11.84 -34.05
CA ASN A 414 -38.75 12.46 -33.89
C ASN A 414 -37.61 11.54 -34.36
N LEU A 415 -37.75 10.22 -34.22
CA LEU A 415 -36.80 9.24 -34.75
C LEU A 415 -36.91 9.13 -36.28
N LEU A 416 -38.14 9.08 -36.82
CA LEU A 416 -38.42 9.01 -38.25
C LEU A 416 -37.97 10.27 -38.99
N SER A 417 -38.20 11.47 -38.42
CA SER A 417 -37.72 12.74 -39.01
C SER A 417 -36.19 12.88 -38.99
N LYS A 418 -35.51 12.25 -38.02
CA LYS A 418 -34.04 12.19 -37.96
C LYS A 418 -33.45 11.11 -38.87
N LEU A 419 -34.18 10.02 -39.13
CA LEU A 419 -33.76 8.94 -40.03
C LEU A 419 -34.08 9.25 -41.50
N MET A 420 -35.12 10.04 -41.78
CA MET A 420 -35.59 10.39 -43.13
C MET A 420 -35.21 11.83 -43.52
N GLY A 421 -34.17 12.39 -42.91
CA GLY A 421 -33.56 13.66 -43.33
C GLY A 421 -32.88 13.53 -44.69
N GLY A 422 -33.68 13.40 -45.75
CA GLY A 422 -33.27 13.31 -47.14
C GLY A 422 -34.29 12.56 -47.99
N LEU A 423 -35.29 13.28 -48.50
CA LEU A 423 -36.09 13.07 -49.74
C LEU A 423 -37.63 13.18 -49.54
N VAL A 424 -38.11 14.40 -49.86
CA VAL A 424 -39.31 14.81 -50.64
C VAL A 424 -40.76 14.42 -50.21
N ALA A 425 -41.53 15.50 -49.93
CA ALA A 425 -42.92 15.85 -50.24
C ALA A 425 -44.13 14.87 -50.19
N ASP A 426 -45.20 15.43 -49.61
CA ASP A 426 -46.62 15.44 -50.05
C ASP A 426 -47.69 14.49 -49.44
N THR A 427 -48.70 15.16 -48.86
CA THR A 427 -50.17 14.87 -48.78
C THR A 427 -50.80 13.68 -48.01
N THR A 428 -51.79 14.07 -47.19
CA THR A 428 -53.15 13.48 -46.93
C THR A 428 -53.41 12.29 -45.97
N MET A 429 -54.06 12.63 -44.84
CA MET A 429 -55.42 12.24 -44.37
C MET A 429 -55.78 10.79 -43.91
N VAL A 430 -56.53 10.72 -42.79
CA VAL A 430 -57.71 9.84 -42.45
C VAL A 430 -57.66 8.90 -41.21
N MET A 431 -58.46 9.29 -40.20
CA MET A 431 -59.48 8.63 -39.34
C MET A 431 -59.38 7.22 -38.68
N LEU A 432 -59.83 7.22 -37.40
CA LEU A 432 -60.68 6.28 -36.61
C LEU A 432 -60.58 4.75 -36.76
N LEU A 433 -60.63 4.05 -35.61
CA LEU A 433 -61.80 3.26 -35.16
C LEU A 433 -61.66 2.81 -33.69
N ALA A 434 -62.79 2.77 -32.98
CA ALA A 434 -62.98 2.39 -31.58
C ALA A 434 -63.49 0.96 -31.46
N VAL A 435 -63.24 0.29 -30.32
CA VAL A 435 -64.03 -0.86 -29.85
C VAL A 435 -64.12 -0.81 -28.31
N GLU A 436 -65.36 -0.84 -27.80
CA GLU A 436 -65.75 -0.96 -26.39
C GLU A 436 -65.74 -2.44 -25.94
N VAL A 437 -65.39 -2.73 -24.68
CA VAL A 437 -65.74 -3.99 -24.00
C VAL A 437 -66.10 -3.72 -22.54
N THR A 438 -67.23 -4.28 -22.11
CA THR A 438 -67.90 -4.23 -20.80
C THR A 438 -67.17 -4.99 -19.68
N PRO A 439 -67.47 -4.75 -18.38
CA PRO A 439 -66.70 -5.28 -17.26
C PRO A 439 -67.21 -6.66 -16.77
N ALA A 440 -66.29 -7.49 -16.25
CA ALA A 440 -66.60 -8.70 -15.49
C ALA A 440 -66.23 -8.54 -14.01
N GLU A 441 -67.07 -9.08 -13.13
CA GLU A 441 -67.07 -9.01 -11.66
C GLU A 441 -65.97 -9.83 -10.94
N PRO A 442 -65.76 -9.63 -9.62
CA PRO A 442 -64.50 -9.96 -8.94
C PRO A 442 -64.47 -11.37 -8.33
N VAL A 443 -63.28 -11.99 -8.38
CA VAL A 443 -62.98 -13.25 -7.67
C VAL A 443 -62.18 -12.96 -6.40
N VAL A 444 -62.70 -13.39 -5.25
CA VAL A 444 -61.97 -13.44 -3.97
C VAL A 444 -61.58 -14.89 -3.68
N PRO A 445 -60.31 -15.17 -3.39
CA PRO A 445 -59.96 -15.97 -2.21
C PRO A 445 -58.69 -15.42 -1.53
N GLY A 446 -58.71 -15.17 -0.22
CA GLY A 446 -58.17 -16.16 0.71
C GLY A 446 -57.14 -15.51 1.64
N SER A 447 -57.57 -15.25 2.88
CA SER A 447 -56.81 -14.56 3.92
C SER A 447 -55.52 -15.29 4.33
N THR A 448 -54.38 -14.62 4.19
CA THR A 448 -53.31 -14.63 5.21
C THR A 448 -52.86 -13.19 5.51
N ARG A 449 -53.37 -12.66 6.63
CA ARG A 449 -52.98 -11.36 7.18
C ARG A 449 -51.50 -11.36 7.63
N ARG A 450 -50.68 -10.47 7.04
CA ARG A 450 -49.65 -9.64 7.73
C ARG A 450 -48.87 -8.81 6.71
N ILE A 451 -49.25 -7.56 6.52
CA ILE A 451 -48.52 -6.58 5.70
C ILE A 451 -48.44 -5.27 6.46
N VAL A 452 -47.23 -4.70 6.54
CA VAL A 452 -47.01 -3.27 6.29
C VAL A 452 -45.81 -3.09 5.33
N SER A 453 -46.07 -3.48 4.08
CA SER A 453 -45.73 -2.91 2.76
C SER A 453 -44.34 -2.33 2.39
N GLY A 454 -43.25 -2.73 3.03
CA GLY A 454 -41.90 -2.63 2.42
C GLY A 454 -41.68 -3.74 1.37
N ARG A 455 -40.96 -3.45 0.29
CA ARG A 455 -40.39 -4.49 -0.59
C ARG A 455 -38.89 -4.59 -0.31
N ASN A 456 -38.37 -5.82 -0.32
CA ASN A 456 -36.92 -6.06 -0.25
C ASN A 456 -36.23 -5.23 -1.34
N THR A 457 -35.23 -4.45 -0.95
CA THR A 457 -34.47 -3.62 -1.88
C THR A 457 -32.98 -3.84 -1.69
N SER A 458 -32.24 -3.83 -2.78
CA SER A 458 -30.80 -3.92 -2.74
C SER A 458 -30.21 -2.59 -2.30
N ILE A 459 -29.15 -2.61 -1.50
CA ILE A 459 -28.38 -1.40 -1.18
C ILE A 459 -27.88 -0.68 -2.45
N ALA A 460 -27.69 -1.39 -3.57
CA ALA A 460 -27.32 -0.78 -4.85
C ALA A 460 -28.44 0.11 -5.45
N ALA A 461 -29.71 -0.12 -5.09
CA ALA A 461 -30.84 0.70 -5.53
C ALA A 461 -31.01 1.98 -4.68
N VAL A 462 -30.48 1.97 -3.45
CA VAL A 462 -30.49 3.11 -2.51
C VAL A 462 -29.10 3.29 -1.87
N PRO A 463 -28.04 3.55 -2.67
CA PRO A 463 -26.65 3.47 -2.24
C PRO A 463 -26.24 4.56 -1.22
N TRP A 464 -27.10 5.54 -0.97
CA TRP A 464 -26.94 6.54 0.08
C TRP A 464 -27.41 6.06 1.45
N GLN A 465 -28.10 4.93 1.55
CA GLN A 465 -28.66 4.44 2.82
C GLN A 465 -27.57 4.12 3.84
N VAL A 466 -27.74 4.65 5.05
CA VAL A 466 -26.87 4.40 6.19
C VAL A 466 -27.64 3.66 7.29
N SER A 467 -26.96 2.74 7.98
CA SER A 467 -27.38 2.24 9.30
C SER A 467 -26.50 2.88 10.37
N LEU A 468 -27.07 3.78 11.17
CA LEU A 468 -26.44 4.33 12.37
C LEU A 468 -26.60 3.35 13.52
N ARG A 469 -25.50 3.11 14.23
CA ARG A 469 -25.40 2.09 15.26
C ARG A 469 -24.82 2.67 16.53
N GLU A 470 -25.38 2.28 17.65
CA GLU A 470 -24.82 2.50 18.97
C GLU A 470 -24.15 1.21 19.41
N ARG A 471 -22.83 1.26 19.60
CA ARG A 471 -21.97 0.07 19.76
C ARG A 471 -22.20 -0.91 18.61
N THR A 472 -22.86 -2.03 18.86
CA THR A 472 -23.19 -3.05 17.85
C THR A 472 -24.66 -3.01 17.42
N TYR A 473 -25.52 -2.21 18.07
CA TYR A 473 -26.95 -2.21 17.83
C TYR A 473 -27.38 -1.12 16.85
N PRO A 474 -28.09 -1.44 15.76
CA PRO A 474 -28.60 -0.43 14.82
C PRO A 474 -29.76 0.35 15.44
N ILE A 475 -29.56 1.66 15.63
CA ILE A 475 -30.52 2.56 16.30
C ILE A 475 -31.36 3.39 15.33
N CYS A 476 -30.78 3.82 14.21
CA CYS A 476 -31.38 4.73 13.26
C CYS A 476 -30.86 4.51 11.83
N GLY A 477 -31.53 5.10 10.87
CA GLY A 477 -31.06 5.28 9.50
C GLY A 477 -30.24 6.56 9.32
N GLY A 478 -29.78 6.78 8.10
CA GLY A 478 -29.08 7.99 7.67
C GLY A 478 -28.93 8.03 6.15
N SER A 479 -28.35 9.12 5.66
CA SER A 479 -28.09 9.35 4.24
C SER A 479 -26.66 9.84 4.02
N VAL A 480 -25.96 9.29 3.04
CA VAL A 480 -24.66 9.80 2.58
C VAL A 480 -24.84 11.10 1.81
N VAL A 481 -24.17 12.17 2.24
CA VAL A 481 -24.24 13.47 1.55
C VAL A 481 -22.92 13.82 0.88
N THR A 482 -21.81 13.51 1.54
CA THR A 482 -20.46 13.70 1.01
C THR A 482 -19.58 12.51 1.41
N GLY A 483 -18.30 12.55 1.02
CA GLY A 483 -17.33 11.53 1.44
C GLY A 483 -17.12 11.44 2.94
N ILE A 484 -17.44 12.46 3.75
CA ILE A 484 -17.19 12.44 5.21
C ILE A 484 -18.42 12.83 6.05
N TRP A 485 -19.47 13.34 5.41
CA TRP A 485 -20.67 13.84 6.08
C TRP A 485 -21.90 12.99 5.74
N LEU A 486 -22.60 12.60 6.78
CA LEU A 486 -23.88 11.88 6.71
C LEU A 486 -24.96 12.71 7.39
N LEU A 487 -26.18 12.65 6.86
CA LEU A 487 -27.37 13.20 7.51
C LEU A 487 -28.14 12.12 8.24
N THR A 488 -28.71 12.49 9.38
CA THR A 488 -29.65 11.67 10.16
C THR A 488 -30.57 12.60 10.97
N ALA A 489 -31.40 12.07 11.85
CA ALA A 489 -32.24 12.87 12.73
C ALA A 489 -31.48 13.30 13.99
N ALA A 490 -31.77 14.48 14.53
CA ALA A 490 -31.14 14.97 15.75
C ALA A 490 -31.39 14.03 16.93
N HIS A 491 -32.62 13.51 17.06
CA HIS A 491 -32.98 12.63 18.17
C HIS A 491 -32.19 11.31 18.19
N CYS A 492 -31.61 10.89 17.06
CA CYS A 492 -30.75 9.72 16.98
C CYS A 492 -29.36 9.95 17.61
N LEU A 493 -28.93 11.21 17.74
CA LEU A 493 -27.58 11.58 18.18
C LEU A 493 -27.52 12.01 19.65
N LEU A 494 -28.66 12.23 20.30
CA LEU A 494 -28.70 12.80 21.66
C LEU A 494 -28.43 11.80 22.78
N ARG A 495 -28.50 10.50 22.51
CA ARG A 495 -28.41 9.45 23.55
C ARG A 495 -27.02 8.86 23.73
N ALA A 496 -26.16 8.98 22.72
CA ALA A 496 -24.85 8.34 22.69
C ALA A 496 -23.77 9.35 22.36
N ARG A 497 -22.57 9.17 22.92
CA ARG A 497 -21.41 9.97 22.51
C ARG A 497 -20.96 9.56 21.12
N ALA A 498 -20.30 10.45 20.38
CA ALA A 498 -19.75 10.14 19.06
C ALA A 498 -18.86 8.88 19.07
N SER A 499 -18.05 8.70 20.12
CA SER A 499 -17.19 7.51 20.31
C SER A 499 -17.95 6.20 20.51
N GLU A 500 -19.23 6.24 20.83
CA GLU A 500 -20.09 5.07 20.99
C GLU A 500 -20.90 4.78 19.72
N LEU A 501 -20.81 5.65 18.72
CA LEU A 501 -21.53 5.54 17.47
C LEU A 501 -20.63 5.01 16.36
N SER A 502 -21.19 4.13 15.55
CA SER A 502 -20.61 3.68 14.29
C SER A 502 -21.66 3.67 13.21
N VAL A 503 -21.26 3.73 11.95
CA VAL A 503 -22.17 3.62 10.82
C VAL A 503 -21.80 2.45 9.93
N ARG A 504 -22.81 1.82 9.36
CA ARG A 504 -22.65 0.81 8.31
C ARG A 504 -23.23 1.30 7.01
N LEU A 505 -22.48 1.10 5.93
CA LEU A 505 -22.86 1.43 4.57
C LEU A 505 -22.63 0.23 3.64
N GLY A 506 -23.27 0.22 2.47
CA GLY A 506 -22.95 -0.76 1.43
C GLY A 506 -23.43 -2.19 1.69
N SER A 507 -24.35 -2.40 2.64
CA SER A 507 -25.00 -3.68 2.89
C SER A 507 -26.51 -3.57 2.73
N SER A 508 -27.15 -4.58 2.12
CA SER A 508 -28.61 -4.76 2.22
C SER A 508 -29.01 -5.41 3.55
N TRP A 509 -28.07 -6.01 4.29
CA TRP A 509 -28.35 -6.72 5.54
C TRP A 509 -28.18 -5.80 6.75
N LYS A 510 -29.15 -5.84 7.67
CA LYS A 510 -29.17 -5.02 8.89
C LYS A 510 -27.96 -5.29 9.81
N THR A 511 -27.54 -6.54 9.90
CA THR A 511 -26.60 -7.02 10.93
C THR A 511 -25.26 -7.49 10.40
N HIS A 512 -25.11 -7.78 9.10
CA HIS A 512 -23.83 -8.21 8.48
C HIS A 512 -23.57 -7.54 7.13
N GLY A 513 -22.40 -7.76 6.54
CA GLY A 513 -21.98 -7.17 5.27
C GLY A 513 -21.71 -5.66 5.31
N GLY A 514 -21.35 -5.10 4.16
CA GLY A 514 -21.02 -3.69 4.02
C GLY A 514 -19.72 -3.29 4.71
N GLU A 515 -19.53 -1.99 4.85
CA GLU A 515 -18.36 -1.37 5.48
C GLU A 515 -18.78 -0.60 6.74
N MET A 516 -17.94 -0.66 7.77
CA MET A 516 -18.13 0.04 9.04
C MET A 516 -17.23 1.28 9.08
N TYR A 517 -17.77 2.40 9.54
CA TYR A 517 -17.02 3.64 9.76
C TYR A 517 -17.29 4.18 11.15
N ASP A 518 -16.23 4.68 11.78
CA ASP A 518 -16.29 5.32 13.10
C ASP A 518 -16.73 6.77 12.98
N VAL A 519 -17.57 7.19 13.94
CA VAL A 519 -18.08 8.56 14.03
C VAL A 519 -17.07 9.43 14.77
N LYS A 520 -16.62 10.50 14.12
CA LYS A 520 -15.74 11.51 14.72
C LYS A 520 -16.53 12.45 15.62
N GLU A 521 -17.54 13.08 15.05
CA GLU A 521 -18.32 14.13 15.70
C GLU A 521 -19.77 14.06 15.25
N CYS A 522 -20.67 14.40 16.18
CA CYS A 522 -22.10 14.53 15.92
C CYS A 522 -22.49 16.00 16.10
N TYR A 523 -23.26 16.52 15.15
CA TYR A 523 -23.76 17.88 15.16
C TYR A 523 -25.28 17.82 15.17
N VAL A 524 -25.89 18.43 16.17
CA VAL A 524 -27.34 18.56 16.27
C VAL A 524 -27.71 19.99 15.90
N HIS A 525 -28.78 20.16 15.13
CA HIS A 525 -29.25 21.49 14.78
C HIS A 525 -29.53 22.31 16.04
N PRO A 526 -29.00 23.55 16.18
CA PRO A 526 -29.04 24.30 17.43
C PRO A 526 -30.45 24.71 17.86
N ARG A 527 -31.39 24.75 16.91
CA ARG A 527 -32.82 25.00 17.16
C ARG A 527 -33.67 23.73 17.22
N TYR A 528 -33.05 22.55 17.41
CA TYR A 528 -33.80 21.32 17.62
C TYR A 528 -34.54 21.34 18.96
N VAL A 529 -35.83 21.01 18.94
CA VAL A 529 -36.67 20.98 20.14
C VAL A 529 -37.14 19.56 20.42
N SER A 530 -36.60 18.92 21.46
CA SER A 530 -36.86 17.49 21.72
C SER A 530 -38.33 17.14 21.96
N LYS A 531 -39.11 18.06 22.54
CA LYS A 531 -40.54 17.86 22.84
C LYS A 531 -41.42 17.85 21.59
N THR A 532 -41.17 18.77 20.65
CA THR A 532 -41.98 18.93 19.43
C THR A 532 -41.36 18.29 18.20
N LYS A 533 -40.09 17.85 18.28
CA LYS A 533 -39.27 17.39 17.16
C LYS A 533 -39.08 18.44 16.05
N THR A 534 -39.28 19.71 16.36
CA THR A 534 -38.99 20.81 15.43
C THR A 534 -37.49 20.85 15.12
N ASN A 535 -37.14 21.05 13.84
CA ASN A 535 -35.76 21.02 13.33
C ASN A 535 -35.00 19.73 13.69
N ASP A 536 -35.64 18.56 13.60
CA ASP A 536 -35.04 17.25 13.88
C ASP A 536 -34.09 16.80 12.78
N ILE A 537 -32.92 17.44 12.73
CA ILE A 537 -31.85 17.14 11.79
C ILE A 537 -30.49 17.10 12.51
N GLY A 538 -29.70 16.09 12.17
CA GLY A 538 -28.37 15.88 12.70
C GLY A 538 -27.38 15.56 11.59
N LEU A 539 -26.14 15.93 11.79
CA LEU A 539 -25.01 15.61 10.93
C LEU A 539 -24.03 14.72 11.70
N VAL A 540 -23.53 13.72 11.00
CA VAL A 540 -22.49 12.82 11.49
C VAL A 540 -21.26 13.03 10.62
N ARG A 541 -20.15 13.40 11.25
CA ARG A 541 -18.84 13.49 10.61
C ARG A 541 -18.06 12.23 10.88
N LEU A 542 -17.55 11.58 9.85
CA LEU A 542 -16.74 10.37 9.97
C LEU A 542 -15.26 10.71 10.22
N TYR A 543 -14.53 9.79 10.86
CA TYR A 543 -13.08 9.89 10.98
C TYR A 543 -12.38 9.73 9.62
N SER A 544 -12.88 8.80 8.81
CA SER A 544 -12.31 8.42 7.52
C SER A 544 -13.31 8.71 6.39
N PRO A 545 -12.84 9.17 5.21
CA PRO A 545 -13.72 9.32 4.06
C PRO A 545 -14.26 7.97 3.58
N LEU A 546 -15.50 7.99 3.13
CA LEU A 546 -16.21 6.89 2.51
C LEU A 546 -15.54 6.46 1.21
N ARG A 547 -15.51 5.14 0.99
CA ARG A 547 -15.14 4.53 -0.28
C ARG A 547 -16.38 4.41 -1.16
N PHE A 548 -16.52 5.34 -2.10
CA PHE A 548 -17.65 5.28 -3.03
C PHE A 548 -17.56 4.05 -3.93
N SER A 549 -18.71 3.41 -4.15
CA SER A 549 -18.87 2.20 -4.96
C SER A 549 -20.31 2.13 -5.47
N SER A 550 -20.65 1.13 -6.28
CA SER A 550 -22.06 0.90 -6.70
C SER A 550 -23.03 0.65 -5.54
N ARG A 551 -22.53 0.43 -4.32
CA ARG A 551 -23.33 0.23 -3.10
C ARG A 551 -23.22 1.38 -2.09
N VAL A 552 -22.35 2.36 -2.34
CA VAL A 552 -22.12 3.52 -1.46
C VAL A 552 -21.94 4.76 -2.33
N LEU A 553 -22.97 5.59 -2.45
CA LEU A 553 -22.95 6.84 -3.23
C LEU A 553 -23.65 7.96 -2.46
N PRO A 554 -23.19 9.21 -2.61
CA PRO A 554 -23.89 10.34 -2.02
C PRO A 554 -25.22 10.61 -2.73
N ILE A 555 -26.21 11.11 -1.99
CA ILE A 555 -27.46 11.63 -2.54
C ILE A 555 -27.40 13.15 -2.62
N ARG A 556 -27.95 13.70 -3.71
CA ARG A 556 -28.08 15.13 -3.92
C ARG A 556 -29.10 15.72 -2.95
N LEU A 557 -28.76 16.82 -2.30
CA LEU A 557 -29.69 17.55 -1.44
C LEU A 557 -30.65 18.40 -2.25
N VAL A 558 -31.87 18.56 -1.73
CA VAL A 558 -32.87 19.48 -2.27
C VAL A 558 -32.37 20.93 -2.24
N ALA A 559 -32.71 21.71 -3.26
CA ALA A 559 -32.36 23.13 -3.31
C ALA A 559 -33.05 23.92 -2.18
N ARG A 560 -32.39 25.01 -1.77
CA ARG A 560 -32.93 25.95 -0.78
C ARG A 560 -34.30 26.45 -1.24
N GLU A 561 -35.27 26.47 -0.34
CA GLU A 561 -36.64 26.93 -0.58
C GLU A 561 -37.39 26.20 -1.70
N ALA A 562 -36.88 25.06 -2.19
CA ALA A 562 -37.60 24.26 -3.16
C ALA A 562 -38.99 23.88 -2.64
N ARG A 563 -39.99 24.09 -3.48
CA ARG A 563 -41.36 23.67 -3.21
C ARG A 563 -41.42 22.14 -3.28
N LEU A 564 -41.98 21.53 -2.25
CA LEU A 564 -42.29 20.10 -2.23
C LEU A 564 -43.71 19.91 -2.76
N PRO A 565 -43.88 19.37 -3.98
CA PRO A 565 -45.20 19.12 -4.54
C PRO A 565 -45.93 18.06 -3.71
N ALA A 566 -47.24 18.21 -3.59
CA ALA A 566 -48.10 17.27 -2.87
C ALA A 566 -48.62 16.17 -3.82
N ASN A 567 -48.97 15.01 -3.26
CA ASN A 567 -49.46 13.84 -3.99
C ASN A 567 -48.42 13.21 -4.94
N GLU A 568 -47.13 13.48 -4.69
CA GLU A 568 -46.03 12.99 -5.52
C GLU A 568 -45.39 11.73 -4.93
N PRO A 569 -45.00 10.75 -5.76
CA PRO A 569 -44.36 9.52 -5.30
C PRO A 569 -42.93 9.76 -4.84
N ALA A 570 -42.64 9.45 -3.58
CA ALA A 570 -41.32 9.52 -2.97
C ALA A 570 -40.93 8.16 -2.38
N ILE A 571 -39.64 7.84 -2.43
CA ILE A 571 -39.08 6.58 -1.95
C ILE A 571 -38.55 6.78 -0.54
N VAL A 572 -38.96 5.90 0.38
CA VAL A 572 -38.39 5.76 1.72
C VAL A 572 -37.73 4.41 1.83
N SER A 573 -36.56 4.34 2.49
CA SER A 573 -35.83 3.09 2.72
C SER A 573 -35.28 2.99 4.14
N GLY A 574 -35.14 1.75 4.62
CA GLY A 574 -34.60 1.46 5.95
C GLY A 574 -34.80 0.03 6.45
N TRP A 575 -34.39 -0.20 7.70
CA TRP A 575 -34.47 -1.49 8.41
C TRP A 575 -35.34 -1.44 9.67
N GLY A 576 -36.31 -0.52 9.67
CA GLY A 576 -37.30 -0.39 10.72
C GLY A 576 -38.21 -1.61 10.83
N LYS A 577 -39.19 -1.51 11.73
CA LYS A 577 -40.15 -2.59 11.97
C LYS A 577 -41.05 -2.80 10.75
N LEU A 578 -41.23 -4.06 10.36
CA LEU A 578 -42.07 -4.47 9.22
C LEU A 578 -43.58 -4.32 9.50
N LYS A 579 -43.94 -4.08 10.75
CA LYS A 579 -45.29 -3.78 11.23
C LYS A 579 -45.17 -3.12 12.60
N GLU A 580 -46.18 -2.35 13.00
CA GLU A 580 -46.24 -1.79 14.34
C GLU A 580 -46.11 -2.89 15.42
N GLY A 581 -45.22 -2.69 16.40
CA GLY A 581 -44.92 -3.70 17.43
C GLY A 581 -44.25 -5.00 16.94
N GLY A 582 -43.94 -5.12 15.64
CA GLY A 582 -43.35 -6.32 15.04
C GLY A 582 -41.82 -6.34 15.00
N PRO A 583 -41.23 -7.41 14.42
CA PRO A 583 -39.79 -7.51 14.26
C PRO A 583 -39.28 -6.47 13.26
N SER A 584 -38.03 -6.03 13.46
CA SER A 584 -37.30 -5.26 12.46
C SER A 584 -36.96 -6.09 11.24
N ALA A 585 -36.90 -5.43 10.08
CA ALA A 585 -36.43 -6.06 8.86
C ALA A 585 -34.96 -6.50 8.97
N THR A 586 -34.64 -7.74 8.61
CA THR A 586 -33.26 -8.22 8.52
C THR A 586 -32.58 -7.81 7.21
N TYR A 587 -33.38 -7.65 6.16
CA TYR A 587 -32.99 -7.18 4.84
C TYR A 587 -33.60 -5.80 4.57
N LEU A 588 -32.88 -4.94 3.85
CA LEU A 588 -33.25 -3.55 3.59
C LEU A 588 -34.58 -3.49 2.85
N GLN A 589 -35.47 -2.61 3.31
CA GLN A 589 -36.77 -2.37 2.70
C GLN A 589 -36.77 -1.02 2.00
N SER A 590 -37.53 -0.92 0.91
CA SER A 590 -37.99 0.36 0.39
C SER A 590 -39.49 0.34 0.12
N SER A 591 -40.11 1.50 0.20
CA SER A 591 -41.48 1.69 -0.24
C SER A 591 -41.67 3.04 -0.93
N THR A 592 -42.64 3.10 -1.84
CA THR A 592 -43.04 4.34 -2.51
C THR A 592 -44.29 4.86 -1.83
N ILE A 593 -44.21 6.07 -1.28
CA ILE A 593 -45.28 6.76 -0.56
C ILE A 593 -45.54 8.11 -1.20
N LYS A 594 -46.71 8.71 -0.96
CA LYS A 594 -47.04 10.02 -1.55
C LYS A 594 -46.76 11.15 -0.57
N THR A 595 -46.19 12.25 -1.04
CA THR A 595 -46.13 13.50 -0.27
C THR A 595 -47.54 14.03 0.01
N ILE A 596 -47.72 14.71 1.13
CA ILE A 596 -49.02 15.20 1.58
C ILE A 596 -49.00 16.72 1.69
N ALA A 597 -50.04 17.36 1.15
CA ALA A 597 -50.26 18.79 1.30
C ALA A 597 -50.33 19.17 2.79
N MET A 598 -49.59 20.21 3.19
CA MET A 598 -49.50 20.64 4.59
C MET A 598 -50.87 20.88 5.26
N LYS A 599 -51.84 21.41 4.50
CA LYS A 599 -53.22 21.61 4.97
C LYS A 599 -53.91 20.30 5.35
N LEU A 600 -53.68 19.22 4.59
CA LEU A 600 -54.18 17.88 4.91
C LEU A 600 -53.41 17.25 6.05
N CYS A 601 -52.08 17.41 6.09
CA CYS A 601 -51.29 16.86 7.20
C CYS A 601 -51.71 17.45 8.56
N ARG A 602 -51.93 18.76 8.64
CA ARG A 602 -52.42 19.43 9.87
C ARG A 602 -53.88 19.11 10.22
N ARG A 603 -54.61 18.45 9.33
CA ARG A 603 -55.99 17.97 9.53
C ARG A 603 -56.04 16.44 9.73
N SER A 604 -54.89 15.77 9.72
CA SER A 604 -54.78 14.35 10.03
C SER A 604 -55.10 14.08 11.51
N GLY A 605 -55.09 12.80 11.91
CA GLY A 605 -55.22 12.42 13.32
C GLY A 605 -54.05 12.84 14.22
N LEU A 606 -52.97 13.41 13.66
CA LEU A 606 -51.83 13.92 14.42
C LEU A 606 -52.19 15.22 15.17
N ASP A 607 -51.53 15.49 16.30
CA ASP A 607 -51.69 16.77 17.00
C ASP A 607 -51.26 17.93 16.09
N ARG A 608 -52.25 18.75 15.68
CA ARG A 608 -52.07 19.91 14.81
C ARG A 608 -51.06 20.93 15.34
N LYS A 609 -50.89 21.03 16.66
CA LYS A 609 -49.93 21.95 17.30
C LYS A 609 -48.49 21.42 17.26
N ALA A 610 -48.29 20.13 17.02
CA ALA A 610 -46.97 19.50 16.94
C ALA A 610 -46.34 19.57 15.53
N ILE A 611 -47.14 19.80 14.48
CA ILE A 611 -46.64 19.89 13.10
C ILE A 611 -46.23 21.34 12.79
N ASP A 612 -44.92 21.59 12.75
CA ASP A 612 -44.37 22.86 12.28
C ASP A 612 -44.32 22.89 10.74
N PRO A 613 -45.13 23.73 10.06
CA PRO A 613 -45.18 23.76 8.60
C PRO A 613 -43.89 24.29 7.95
N ALA A 614 -43.01 24.95 8.70
CA ALA A 614 -41.74 25.44 8.21
C ALA A 614 -40.71 24.30 8.16
N SER A 615 -40.47 23.63 9.29
CA SER A 615 -39.44 22.60 9.41
C SER A 615 -39.89 21.19 9.04
N MET A 616 -41.18 20.94 8.82
CA MET A 616 -41.73 19.59 8.60
C MET A 616 -42.57 19.49 7.33
N PHE A 617 -42.73 18.27 6.83
CA PHE A 617 -43.75 17.87 5.88
C PHE A 617 -44.17 16.43 6.15
N CYS A 618 -45.21 15.97 5.46
CA CYS A 618 -45.77 14.65 5.70
C CYS A 618 -45.83 13.86 4.41
N ALA A 619 -45.74 12.54 4.52
CA ALA A 619 -45.91 11.62 3.42
C ALA A 619 -46.57 10.32 3.92
N GLY A 620 -47.29 9.64 3.04
CA GLY A 620 -48.07 8.45 3.36
C GLY A 620 -49.39 8.42 2.61
N SER A 621 -50.37 7.68 3.13
CA SER A 621 -51.72 7.58 2.58
C SER A 621 -52.77 7.78 3.66
N PHE A 622 -53.87 8.45 3.29
CA PHE A 622 -55.04 8.67 4.15
C PHE A 622 -56.15 7.63 3.94
N SER A 623 -56.16 6.96 2.79
CA SER A 623 -57.28 6.12 2.34
C SER A 623 -57.10 4.62 2.60
N GLN A 624 -55.89 4.18 2.92
CA GLN A 624 -55.55 2.77 3.18
C GLN A 624 -54.45 2.69 4.26
N ALA A 625 -54.23 1.52 4.85
CA ALA A 625 -53.00 1.26 5.60
C ALA A 625 -51.80 1.43 4.66
N SER A 626 -51.21 2.62 4.67
CA SER A 626 -50.09 2.98 3.80
C SER A 626 -48.83 2.24 4.24
N PRO A 627 -47.95 1.80 3.33
CA PRO A 627 -46.55 1.70 3.72
C PRO A 627 -46.12 3.02 4.36
N ASP A 628 -45.47 2.94 5.51
CA ASP A 628 -45.04 4.09 6.30
C ASP A 628 -43.68 3.79 6.92
N ALA A 629 -42.89 4.82 7.19
CA ALA A 629 -41.66 4.67 7.93
C ALA A 629 -42.00 4.27 9.38
N CYS A 630 -41.35 3.23 9.90
CA CYS A 630 -41.66 2.71 11.22
C CYS A 630 -40.48 2.86 12.17
N GLN A 631 -40.64 2.44 13.43
CA GLN A 631 -39.55 2.49 14.41
C GLN A 631 -38.29 1.78 13.88
N GLY A 632 -37.17 2.48 13.89
CA GLY A 632 -35.88 2.03 13.34
C GLY A 632 -35.55 2.57 11.94
N ASP A 633 -36.49 3.26 11.28
CA ASP A 633 -36.24 4.03 10.05
C ASP A 633 -35.91 5.50 10.33
N SER A 634 -36.08 5.96 11.59
CA SER A 634 -35.73 7.32 12.03
C SER A 634 -34.35 7.74 11.56
N GLY A 635 -34.22 8.95 11.04
CA GLY A 635 -32.98 9.44 10.43
C GLY A 635 -32.73 8.98 9.00
N GLY A 636 -33.51 8.02 8.48
CA GLY A 636 -33.41 7.53 7.12
C GLY A 636 -33.90 8.52 6.05
N PRO A 637 -33.61 8.25 4.77
CA PRO A 637 -33.94 9.12 3.66
C PRO A 637 -35.42 9.06 3.24
N ILE A 638 -35.94 10.19 2.78
CA ILE A 638 -37.06 10.23 1.82
C ILE A 638 -36.60 10.97 0.55
N VAL A 639 -36.74 10.30 -0.60
CA VAL A 639 -36.15 10.72 -1.88
C VAL A 639 -37.24 10.93 -2.92
N TYR A 640 -37.19 12.06 -3.61
CA TYR A 640 -38.05 12.39 -4.75
C TYR A 640 -37.17 12.72 -5.94
N GLU A 641 -37.38 12.05 -7.08
CA GLU A 641 -36.61 12.24 -8.33
C GLU A 641 -35.07 12.24 -8.14
N GLY A 642 -34.58 11.32 -7.31
CA GLY A 642 -33.14 11.20 -7.02
C GLY A 642 -32.58 12.38 -6.22
N VAL A 643 -33.42 13.09 -5.47
CA VAL A 643 -33.06 14.18 -4.55
C VAL A 643 -33.55 13.86 -3.14
N LEU A 644 -32.69 14.04 -2.14
CA LEU A 644 -33.05 13.92 -0.73
C LEU A 644 -33.87 15.14 -0.32
N ILE A 645 -35.19 14.94 -0.15
CA ILE A 645 -36.14 16.00 0.20
C ILE A 645 -36.41 16.09 1.71
N GLY A 646 -36.10 15.02 2.45
CA GLY A 646 -36.34 14.98 3.89
C GLY A 646 -35.64 13.85 4.62
N VAL A 647 -35.81 13.88 5.94
CA VAL A 647 -35.31 12.88 6.89
C VAL A 647 -36.47 12.36 7.74
N VAL A 648 -36.56 11.03 7.91
CA VAL A 648 -37.59 10.41 8.76
C VAL A 648 -37.45 10.90 10.21
N SER A 649 -38.51 11.47 10.79
CA SER A 649 -38.46 12.06 12.13
C SER A 649 -39.37 11.35 13.12
N TRP A 650 -40.68 11.40 12.93
CA TRP A 650 -41.65 10.78 13.85
C TRP A 650 -42.98 10.47 13.17
N GLY A 651 -43.83 9.72 13.86
CA GLY A 651 -45.18 9.35 13.44
C GLY A 651 -45.95 8.75 14.62
N LEU A 652 -47.27 8.61 14.48
CA LEU A 652 -48.11 8.00 15.50
C LEU A 652 -48.52 6.58 15.07
N GLY A 653 -47.85 5.57 15.66
CA GLY A 653 -47.92 4.20 15.19
C GLY A 653 -47.14 3.99 13.89
N CYS A 654 -47.40 2.90 13.18
CA CYS A 654 -46.86 2.68 11.84
C CYS A 654 -48.00 2.26 10.92
N ALA A 655 -48.17 2.95 9.79
CA ALA A 655 -49.19 2.61 8.79
C ALA A 655 -50.64 2.66 9.28
N ARG A 656 -50.92 3.47 10.30
CA ARG A 656 -52.29 3.71 10.76
C ARG A 656 -52.96 4.66 9.76
N GLY A 657 -54.11 4.26 9.23
CA GLY A 657 -54.93 5.16 8.40
C GLY A 657 -55.20 6.47 9.15
N ASN A 658 -55.09 7.60 8.46
CA ASN A 658 -55.21 8.96 9.01
C ASN A 658 -54.03 9.46 9.89
N PHE A 659 -52.93 8.72 10.02
CA PHE A 659 -51.72 9.17 10.73
C PHE A 659 -50.50 9.06 9.79
N PRO A 660 -50.21 10.07 8.96
CA PRO A 660 -49.06 10.03 8.07
C PRO A 660 -47.73 10.13 8.81
N GLY A 661 -46.65 9.66 8.18
CA GLY A 661 -45.29 9.89 8.66
C GLY A 661 -44.91 11.36 8.55
N VAL A 662 -44.16 11.87 9.53
CA VAL A 662 -43.65 13.24 9.59
C VAL A 662 -42.15 13.25 9.36
N TYR A 663 -41.73 14.09 8.42
CA TYR A 663 -40.36 14.18 7.93
C TYR A 663 -39.83 15.60 8.12
N THR A 664 -38.55 15.70 8.44
CA THR A 664 -37.84 16.99 8.49
C THR A 664 -37.67 17.54 7.07
N ARG A 665 -38.08 18.78 6.83
CA ARG A 665 -38.02 19.45 5.52
C ARG A 665 -36.63 20.03 5.27
N LEU A 666 -35.86 19.42 4.36
CA LEU A 666 -34.49 19.87 4.07
C LEU A 666 -34.42 21.18 3.27
N SER A 667 -35.47 21.55 2.54
CA SER A 667 -35.53 22.82 1.79
C SER A 667 -35.80 24.05 2.66
N TYR A 668 -36.11 23.87 3.95
CA TYR A 668 -36.36 24.99 4.86
C TYR A 668 -35.07 25.80 5.09
N PRO A 669 -35.04 27.13 4.83
CA PRO A 669 -33.86 27.99 4.98
C PRO A 669 -32.96 27.70 6.16
N LEU A 670 -33.49 27.65 7.39
CA LEU A 670 -32.67 27.44 8.58
C LEU A 670 -31.96 26.09 8.57
N ILE A 671 -32.63 25.04 8.10
CA ILE A 671 -32.06 23.69 8.01
C ILE A 671 -31.07 23.62 6.86
N TYR A 672 -31.45 24.14 5.68
CA TYR A 672 -30.60 24.16 4.50
C TYR A 672 -29.28 24.89 4.78
N ASP A 673 -29.35 26.11 5.30
CA ASP A 673 -28.19 26.95 5.57
C ASP A 673 -27.29 26.31 6.64
N TRP A 674 -27.88 25.68 7.66
CA TRP A 674 -27.13 24.95 8.68
C TRP A 674 -26.42 23.71 8.12
N VAL A 675 -27.11 22.88 7.32
CA VAL A 675 -26.53 21.68 6.70
C VAL A 675 -25.40 22.09 5.75
N HIS A 676 -25.68 23.02 4.83
CA HIS A 676 -24.69 23.49 3.86
C HIS A 676 -23.50 24.15 4.54
N GLY A 677 -23.72 24.97 5.57
CA GLY A 677 -22.65 25.61 6.34
C GLY A 677 -21.67 24.62 7.02
N HIS A 678 -22.09 23.39 7.35
CA HIS A 678 -21.19 22.37 7.87
C HIS A 678 -20.47 21.60 6.75
N ILE A 679 -21.20 21.22 5.69
CA ILE A 679 -20.65 20.36 4.63
C ILE A 679 -19.79 21.14 3.61
N THR A 680 -19.95 22.45 3.48
CA THR A 680 -19.17 23.30 2.54
C THR A 680 -18.03 24.06 3.20
N LYS A 681 -17.89 24.05 4.53
CA LYS A 681 -16.74 24.68 5.21
C LYS A 681 -15.44 24.01 4.74
N LYS A 682 -14.68 24.71 3.91
CA LYS A 682 -13.26 24.39 3.65
C LYS A 682 -12.55 24.34 4.99
N ILE A 683 -11.60 23.42 5.11
CA ILE A 683 -10.65 23.38 6.22
C ILE A 683 -9.96 24.75 6.23
N GLU A 684 -10.38 25.64 7.13
CA GLU A 684 -9.59 26.82 7.49
C GLU A 684 -8.32 26.28 8.14
N ASN A 685 -7.19 26.51 7.47
CA ASN A 685 -5.87 26.33 8.03
C ASN A 685 -5.77 27.25 9.25
N ASN A 686 -5.86 26.68 10.45
CA ASN A 686 -5.36 27.35 11.65
C ASN A 686 -3.83 27.30 11.61
N THR A 687 -3.25 28.28 10.91
CA THR A 687 -1.97 28.88 11.30
C THR A 687 -2.21 29.74 12.54
N VAL A 688 -1.72 29.29 13.70
CA VAL A 688 -0.84 30.05 14.63
C VAL A 688 0.00 29.03 15.36
#